data_AF-A0A8D2MF81-F1
#
_entry.id   AF-A0A8D2MF81-F1
#
_cell.length_a   1.000
_cell.length_b   1.000
_cell.length_c   1.000
_cell.angle_alpha   90.00
_cell.angle_beta   90.00
_cell.angle_gamma   90.00
#
_symmetry.space_group_name_H-M   'P 1'
#
loop_
_entity.id
_entity.type
_entity.pdbx_description
1 polymer ?
#
loop_
_entity_poly.entity_id
_entity_poly.type
_entity_poly.pdbx_seq_one_letter_code
_entity_poly.pdbx_strand_id
1 'polypeptide(L)'
;MRTAKKMGVKSVAVYSEADRNSMHVAMADEAYCIGPPPSQQSYLAMEKILQVAKVSAAQAIHPGYGFLSENTEFAELCKQQGIIFIGPPSSAIRDMGIKSTSKAIMSAAGVPVVEGYHGEDQSDECLREQARRIGYPVMIKAVRGGGGKGMRIAHSEKEFLDQLESARREAKKSFNDDAMLIEKFVDNPRHVEVQVFGDQHGNAVYLFERDCSVQRRHQKIIEEAPGPGISPEVRRRLGEAAVKAAKAVNYVGAGTVEFIMDSQHNFYFMEMNTRLQVEHPVTEMITGTDLVEWQLRVAAGEKIPLLQEEILLQGHAFEARIYAEDPDNNFMPGAGPLLHLSTPPADRFTRIETGVRQGDEVSVHYDPMIAKLVVWAEDRPAALRKLRYSLRQYNIVGLSTNIDFLLSLSGHPQFEAGNVHTNFIPQHHDELFPTKKATPHEVLCQAALGLILKEKMLTDAFRDQSDDKFSPFASSTGRRINICYTRKLSLLDGENIVDVAVSYNQDGSYKMQIQDKMFLISGEMLKEDDSLYLRSSVNGTVSKSKLVILDNTIYLFFPEGSAQIGLPVPKYLSAVSSGAEQGGAVAPMTGTVEKVFVKAGDKVQIGDPLMVMIAMKMEHTIRAPKAGVIKKVNFQEGAQANRHAPLVEFVDEEAESK
;
A
#
# COMPACT_ATOMS: atom_id res chain seq x y z
N MET A 1 19.55 3.04 -6.20
CA MET A 1 20.66 3.41 -5.27
C MET A 1 21.44 2.19 -4.79
N ARG A 2 20.79 1.18 -4.17
CA ARG A 2 21.47 -0.08 -3.76
C ARG A 2 22.29 -0.69 -4.90
N THR A 3 21.69 -0.86 -6.07
CA THR A 3 22.37 -1.38 -7.28
C THR A 3 23.50 -0.48 -7.77
N ALA A 4 23.27 0.83 -7.87
CA ALA A 4 24.33 1.79 -8.26
C ALA A 4 25.57 1.67 -7.35
N LYS A 5 25.36 1.61 -6.02
CA LYS A 5 26.43 1.42 -5.04
C LYS A 5 27.15 0.08 -5.20
N LYS A 6 26.42 -1.02 -5.44
CA LYS A 6 26.99 -2.36 -5.73
C LYS A 6 27.89 -2.33 -6.98
N MET A 7 27.53 -1.53 -7.98
CA MET A 7 28.30 -1.36 -9.22
C MET A 7 29.44 -0.33 -9.11
N GLY A 8 29.60 0.35 -7.97
CA GLY A 8 30.56 1.45 -7.82
C GLY A 8 30.17 2.73 -8.56
N VAL A 9 28.89 2.88 -8.94
CA VAL A 9 28.36 4.08 -9.59
C VAL A 9 27.93 5.07 -8.51
N LYS A 10 28.47 6.29 -8.58
CA LYS A 10 28.11 7.39 -7.68
C LYS A 10 26.63 7.74 -7.82
N SER A 11 25.94 7.90 -6.69
CA SER A 11 24.51 8.14 -6.61
C SER A 11 24.20 9.56 -6.16
N VAL A 12 23.34 10.25 -6.91
CA VAL A 12 22.83 11.59 -6.58
C VAL A 12 21.32 11.48 -6.40
N ALA A 13 20.83 11.90 -5.24
CA ALA A 13 19.41 11.98 -4.93
C ALA A 13 18.87 13.41 -5.07
N VAL A 14 17.56 13.51 -5.30
CA VAL A 14 16.80 14.76 -5.12
C VAL A 14 15.76 14.57 -4.03
N TYR A 15 15.42 15.64 -3.33
CA TYR A 15 14.45 15.59 -2.24
C TYR A 15 13.64 16.88 -2.13
N SER A 16 12.37 16.78 -1.71
CA SER A 16 11.57 17.93 -1.30
C SER A 16 11.94 18.37 0.11
N GLU A 17 11.50 19.55 0.55
CA GLU A 17 11.72 20.01 1.93
C GLU A 17 11.22 19.02 3.01
N ALA A 18 10.13 18.30 2.75
CA ALA A 18 9.60 17.27 3.66
C ALA A 18 10.48 16.00 3.69
N ASP A 19 11.19 15.71 2.60
CA ASP A 19 11.99 14.50 2.46
C ASP A 19 13.45 14.66 2.90
N ARG A 20 13.81 15.78 3.53
CA ARG A 20 15.20 16.09 3.92
C ARG A 20 15.87 14.97 4.72
N ASN A 21 15.08 14.28 5.55
CA ASN A 21 15.57 13.22 6.41
C ASN A 21 15.25 11.82 5.87
N SER A 22 14.60 11.68 4.70
CA SER A 22 14.14 10.40 4.15
C SER A 22 15.29 9.43 3.86
N MET A 23 14.99 8.13 3.83
CA MET A 23 16.00 7.08 3.72
C MET A 23 16.86 7.21 2.46
N HIS A 24 16.27 7.56 1.31
CA HIS A 24 17.03 7.68 0.05
C HIS A 24 18.03 8.83 0.08
N VAL A 25 17.75 9.92 0.79
CA VAL A 25 18.69 11.04 0.99
C VAL A 25 19.91 10.56 1.76
N ALA A 26 19.70 9.82 2.85
CA ALA A 26 20.79 9.26 3.66
C ALA A 26 21.59 8.17 2.92
N MET A 27 21.01 7.51 1.92
CA MET A 27 21.66 6.48 1.12
C MET A 27 22.51 7.03 -0.04
N ALA A 28 22.26 8.28 -0.46
CA ALA A 28 22.95 8.92 -1.57
C ALA A 28 24.38 9.30 -1.23
N ASP A 29 25.25 9.40 -2.23
CA ASP A 29 26.55 10.06 -2.07
C ASP A 29 26.38 11.59 -2.03
N GLU A 30 25.40 12.11 -2.76
CA GLU A 30 25.00 13.52 -2.72
C GLU A 30 23.48 13.66 -2.81
N ALA A 31 22.90 14.71 -2.21
CA ALA A 31 21.47 14.98 -2.28
C ALA A 31 21.16 16.47 -2.40
N TYR A 32 20.20 16.83 -3.26
CA TYR A 32 19.86 18.22 -3.56
C TYR A 32 18.37 18.50 -3.32
N CYS A 33 18.07 19.61 -2.64
CA CYS A 33 16.70 20.07 -2.42
C CYS A 33 16.11 20.61 -3.72
N ILE A 34 14.90 20.15 -4.09
CA ILE A 34 14.17 20.56 -5.29
C ILE A 34 12.88 21.35 -4.96
N GLY A 35 12.75 21.87 -3.74
CA GLY A 35 11.68 22.76 -3.33
C GLY A 35 10.63 22.13 -2.42
N PRO A 36 9.40 22.68 -2.38
CA PRO A 36 8.44 22.35 -1.33
C PRO A 36 7.83 20.94 -1.51
N PRO A 37 7.12 20.42 -0.47
CA PRO A 37 6.63 19.05 -0.45
C PRO A 37 5.72 18.62 -1.62
N PRO A 38 4.79 19.45 -2.14
CA PRO A 38 3.91 19.04 -3.24
C PRO A 38 4.70 18.60 -4.48
N SER A 39 4.40 17.40 -4.98
CA SER A 39 5.15 16.78 -6.09
C SER A 39 5.18 17.63 -7.35
N GLN A 40 4.11 18.37 -7.65
CA GLN A 40 4.03 19.29 -8.80
C GLN A 40 5.10 20.39 -8.76
N GLN A 41 5.53 20.79 -7.57
CA GLN A 41 6.51 21.85 -7.34
C GLN A 41 7.91 21.29 -7.03
N SER A 42 8.05 19.96 -6.90
CA SER A 42 9.29 19.24 -6.60
C SER A 42 9.56 18.12 -7.61
N TYR A 43 9.17 16.88 -7.34
CA TYR A 43 9.52 15.70 -8.15
C TYR A 43 8.97 15.69 -9.58
N LEU A 44 7.97 16.52 -9.90
CA LEU A 44 7.45 16.72 -11.26
C LEU A 44 8.02 17.99 -11.92
N ALA A 45 8.79 18.81 -11.19
CA ALA A 45 9.41 20.02 -11.72
C ALA A 45 10.66 19.66 -12.54
N MET A 46 10.44 19.35 -13.82
CA MET A 46 11.48 18.91 -14.78
C MET A 46 12.72 19.82 -14.78
N GLU A 47 12.51 21.14 -14.78
CA GLU A 47 13.59 22.14 -14.80
C GLU A 47 14.53 22.00 -13.60
N LYS A 48 13.97 21.77 -12.41
CA LYS A 48 14.75 21.63 -11.17
C LYS A 48 15.58 20.35 -11.19
N ILE A 49 15.02 19.25 -11.69
CA ILE A 49 15.72 17.97 -11.80
C ILE A 49 16.88 18.08 -12.81
N LEU A 50 16.64 18.71 -13.96
CA LEU A 50 17.69 18.97 -14.96
C LEU A 50 18.77 19.92 -14.42
N GLN A 51 18.40 20.93 -13.63
CA GLN A 51 19.36 21.82 -12.98
C GLN A 51 20.26 21.05 -12.01
N VAL A 52 19.69 20.18 -11.17
CA VAL A 52 20.48 19.33 -10.26
C VAL A 52 21.44 18.46 -11.06
N ALA A 53 20.95 17.78 -12.11
CA ALA A 53 21.79 16.92 -12.94
C ALA A 53 22.99 17.67 -13.54
N LYS A 54 22.81 18.93 -13.96
CA LYS A 54 23.90 19.79 -14.45
C LYS A 54 24.89 20.15 -13.34
N VAL A 55 24.40 20.61 -12.19
CA VAL A 55 25.24 21.06 -11.07
C VAL A 55 26.04 19.90 -10.47
N SER A 56 25.43 18.72 -10.36
CA SER A 56 26.08 17.51 -9.84
C SER A 56 26.91 16.77 -10.91
N ALA A 57 26.94 17.27 -12.15
CA ALA A 57 27.53 16.60 -13.31
C ALA A 57 27.06 15.14 -13.50
N ALA A 58 25.78 14.87 -13.23
CA ALA A 58 25.20 13.55 -13.44
C ALA A 58 25.11 13.23 -14.94
N GLN A 59 25.63 12.07 -15.31
CA GLN A 59 25.64 11.60 -16.71
C GLN A 59 24.31 10.98 -17.15
N ALA A 60 23.53 10.50 -16.18
CA ALA A 60 22.30 9.77 -16.43
C ALA A 60 21.28 10.03 -15.31
N ILE A 61 19.99 9.97 -15.66
CA ILE A 61 18.87 10.06 -14.72
C ILE A 61 18.09 8.75 -14.79
N HIS A 62 17.97 8.09 -13.65
CA HIS A 62 17.07 6.96 -13.47
C HIS A 62 15.73 7.46 -12.91
N PRO A 63 14.63 7.46 -13.68
CA PRO A 63 13.38 8.05 -13.23
C PRO A 63 12.62 7.16 -12.23
N GLY A 64 13.00 5.89 -12.10
CA GLY A 64 12.27 4.93 -11.27
C GLY A 64 10.93 4.58 -11.90
N TYR A 65 9.87 4.73 -11.12
CA TYR A 65 8.48 4.54 -11.54
C TYR A 65 7.61 5.68 -11.04
N GLY A 66 6.54 5.97 -11.79
CA GLY A 66 5.73 7.16 -11.55
C GLY A 66 6.51 8.45 -11.80
N PHE A 67 5.94 9.58 -11.37
CA PHE A 67 6.52 10.91 -11.59
C PHE A 67 6.82 11.18 -13.07
N LEU A 68 8.09 11.29 -13.44
CA LEU A 68 8.56 11.62 -14.79
C LEU A 68 8.98 10.38 -15.60
N SER A 69 8.81 9.16 -15.08
CA SER A 69 9.27 7.93 -15.74
C SER A 69 8.60 7.65 -17.08
N GLU A 70 7.38 8.14 -17.28
CA GLU A 70 6.60 7.96 -18.50
C GLU A 70 6.29 9.31 -19.17
N ASN A 71 7.08 10.34 -18.84
CA ASN A 71 6.90 11.67 -19.39
C ASN A 71 7.78 11.85 -20.64
N THR A 72 7.11 11.92 -21.81
CA THR A 72 7.77 12.07 -23.11
C THR A 72 8.63 13.33 -23.20
N GLU A 73 8.13 14.46 -22.68
CA GLU A 73 8.82 15.75 -22.74
C GLU A 73 10.10 15.71 -21.90
N PHE A 74 10.05 15.12 -20.71
CA PHE A 74 11.21 14.98 -19.85
C PHE A 74 12.31 14.11 -20.47
N ALA A 75 11.95 12.98 -21.08
CA ALA A 75 12.92 12.13 -21.77
C ALA A 75 13.59 12.87 -22.95
N GLU A 76 12.83 13.67 -23.70
CA GLU A 76 13.37 14.49 -24.78
C GLU A 76 14.27 15.62 -24.27
N LEU A 77 13.88 16.29 -23.18
CA LEU A 77 14.70 17.31 -22.53
C LEU A 77 16.03 16.73 -22.02
N CYS A 78 16.03 15.53 -21.42
CA CYS A 78 17.26 14.85 -21.00
C CYS A 78 18.21 14.67 -22.20
N LYS A 79 17.69 14.17 -23.33
CA LYS A 79 18.44 13.97 -24.57
C LYS A 79 19.01 15.28 -25.11
N GLN A 80 18.22 16.35 -25.15
CA GLN A 80 18.65 17.68 -25.59
C GLN A 80 19.77 18.27 -24.71
N GLN A 81 19.80 17.92 -23.43
CA GLN A 81 20.82 18.37 -22.48
C GLN A 81 22.02 17.41 -22.38
N GLY A 82 22.08 16.36 -23.21
CA GLY A 82 23.16 15.38 -23.18
C GLY A 82 23.16 14.47 -21.94
N ILE A 83 22.02 14.36 -21.25
CA ILE A 83 21.82 13.50 -20.08
C ILE A 83 21.13 12.21 -20.52
N ILE A 84 21.69 11.06 -20.15
CA ILE A 84 21.10 9.76 -20.50
C ILE A 84 19.85 9.53 -19.66
N PHE A 85 18.69 9.43 -20.30
CA PHE A 85 17.48 8.94 -19.66
C PHE A 85 17.54 7.41 -19.57
N ILE A 86 17.61 6.86 -18.36
CA ILE A 86 17.69 5.41 -18.14
C ILE A 86 16.28 4.82 -18.25
N GLY A 87 15.86 4.54 -19.47
CA GLY A 87 14.53 4.04 -19.80
C GLY A 87 14.31 3.98 -21.32
N PRO A 88 13.07 3.76 -21.76
CA PRO A 88 12.75 3.72 -23.18
C PRO A 88 12.90 5.09 -23.86
N PRO A 89 13.09 5.12 -25.19
CA PRO A 89 13.17 6.37 -25.94
C PRO A 89 11.85 7.14 -25.88
N SER A 90 11.91 8.47 -26.03
CA SER A 90 10.74 9.37 -26.01
C SER A 90 9.66 8.97 -27.02
N SER A 91 10.03 8.40 -28.17
CA SER A 91 9.10 7.85 -29.17
C SER A 91 8.29 6.67 -28.61
N ALA A 92 8.94 5.70 -27.97
CA ALA A 92 8.26 4.54 -27.41
C ALA A 92 7.31 4.93 -26.26
N ILE A 93 7.71 5.90 -25.42
CA ILE A 93 6.85 6.45 -24.36
C ILE A 93 5.59 7.07 -24.98
N ARG A 94 5.75 7.88 -26.03
CA ARG A 94 4.64 8.53 -26.73
C ARG A 94 3.70 7.52 -27.38
N ASP A 95 4.26 6.57 -28.12
CA ASP A 95 3.51 5.58 -28.89
C ASP A 95 2.64 4.70 -27.97
N MET A 96 3.14 4.39 -26.77
CA MET A 96 2.42 3.58 -25.78
C MET A 96 1.50 4.38 -24.86
N GLY A 97 1.68 5.71 -24.75
CA GLY A 97 0.85 6.57 -23.90
C GLY A 97 -0.58 6.80 -24.39
N ILE A 98 -0.84 6.61 -25.69
CA ILE A 98 -2.18 6.79 -26.29
C ILE A 98 -2.77 5.41 -26.64
N LYS A 99 -3.91 5.07 -26.03
CA LYS A 99 -4.56 3.74 -26.17
C LYS A 99 -4.88 3.34 -27.61
N SER A 100 -5.38 4.26 -28.43
CA SER A 100 -5.70 3.97 -29.83
C SER A 100 -4.45 3.69 -30.65
N THR A 101 -3.42 4.53 -30.49
CA THR A 101 -2.11 4.37 -31.13
C THR A 101 -1.43 3.08 -30.72
N SER A 102 -1.38 2.79 -29.41
CA SER A 102 -0.73 1.57 -28.91
C SER A 102 -1.40 0.31 -29.42
N LYS A 103 -2.74 0.26 -29.42
CA LYS A 103 -3.49 -0.88 -29.99
C LYS A 103 -3.28 -1.07 -31.48
N ALA A 104 -3.21 0.02 -32.26
CA ALA A 104 -2.93 -0.08 -33.70
C ALA A 104 -1.54 -0.64 -33.96
N ILE A 105 -0.52 -0.19 -33.22
CA ILE A 105 0.85 -0.71 -33.31
C ILE A 105 0.90 -2.18 -32.90
N MET A 106 0.26 -2.55 -31.79
CA MET A 106 0.22 -3.93 -31.31
C MET A 106 -0.50 -4.88 -32.26
N SER A 107 -1.63 -4.45 -32.83
CA SER A 107 -2.35 -5.21 -33.85
C SER A 107 -1.50 -5.42 -35.11
N ALA A 108 -0.83 -4.38 -35.60
CA ALA A 108 0.09 -4.47 -36.74
C ALA A 108 1.29 -5.38 -36.45
N ALA A 109 1.75 -5.45 -35.20
CA ALA A 109 2.82 -6.34 -34.74
C ALA A 109 2.37 -7.80 -34.51
N GLY A 110 1.08 -8.11 -34.73
CA GLY A 110 0.52 -9.45 -34.53
C GLY A 110 0.40 -9.85 -33.05
N VAL A 111 0.35 -8.87 -32.14
CA VAL A 111 0.05 -9.09 -30.71
C VAL A 111 -1.47 -9.20 -30.57
N PRO A 112 -2.01 -10.22 -29.89
CA PRO A 112 -3.46 -10.34 -29.68
C PRO A 112 -4.01 -9.10 -28.95
N VAL A 113 -5.03 -8.44 -29.50
CA VAL A 113 -5.70 -7.30 -28.89
C VAL A 113 -7.17 -7.67 -28.67
N VAL A 114 -7.79 -7.15 -27.61
CA VAL A 114 -9.23 -7.36 -27.37
C VAL A 114 -10.01 -6.87 -28.58
N GLU A 115 -10.92 -7.71 -29.09
CA GLU A 115 -11.82 -7.33 -30.16
C GLU A 115 -12.62 -6.09 -29.74
N GLY A 116 -12.61 -5.05 -30.57
CA GLY A 116 -13.22 -3.79 -30.23
C GLY A 116 -13.31 -2.81 -31.39
N TYR A 117 -14.15 -1.80 -31.20
CA TYR A 117 -14.30 -0.67 -32.10
C TYR A 117 -13.61 0.57 -31.54
N HIS A 118 -12.73 1.14 -32.35
CA HIS A 118 -11.89 2.29 -32.02
C HIS A 118 -11.91 3.37 -33.12
N GLY A 119 -12.94 3.35 -33.97
CA GLY A 119 -13.07 4.27 -35.10
C GLY A 119 -13.57 5.66 -34.70
N GLU A 120 -13.49 6.59 -35.66
CA GLU A 120 -13.86 7.99 -35.47
C GLU A 120 -15.38 8.23 -35.47
N ASP A 121 -16.18 7.29 -35.96
CA ASP A 121 -17.64 7.42 -35.95
C ASP A 121 -18.21 7.09 -34.56
N GLN A 122 -18.58 8.14 -33.85
CA GLN A 122 -19.06 8.10 -32.47
C GLN A 122 -20.59 8.18 -32.37
N SER A 123 -21.32 7.99 -33.47
CA SER A 123 -22.79 7.96 -33.46
C SER A 123 -23.33 6.76 -32.66
N ASP A 124 -24.48 6.95 -32.01
CA ASP A 124 -25.08 5.93 -31.14
C ASP A 124 -25.49 4.68 -31.93
N GLU A 125 -25.97 4.87 -33.17
CA GLU A 125 -26.28 3.80 -34.11
C GLU A 125 -25.04 2.97 -34.45
N CYS A 126 -23.92 3.63 -34.78
CA CYS A 126 -22.68 2.95 -35.12
C CYS A 126 -22.13 2.18 -33.91
N LEU A 127 -22.01 2.82 -32.75
CA LEU A 127 -21.50 2.18 -31.53
C LEU A 127 -22.35 0.98 -31.10
N ARG A 128 -23.68 1.07 -31.24
CA ARG A 128 -24.61 -0.04 -30.95
C ARG A 128 -24.46 -1.18 -31.94
N GLU A 129 -24.28 -0.90 -33.23
CA GLU A 129 -24.07 -1.95 -34.24
C GLU A 129 -22.72 -2.65 -34.03
N GLN A 130 -21.67 -1.91 -33.67
CA GLN A 130 -20.38 -2.49 -33.32
C GLN A 130 -20.46 -3.35 -32.07
N ALA A 131 -21.18 -2.91 -31.04
CA ALA A 131 -21.45 -3.71 -29.85
C ALA A 131 -22.17 -5.03 -30.20
N ARG A 132 -23.14 -4.99 -31.11
CA ARG A 132 -23.83 -6.19 -31.60
C ARG A 132 -22.88 -7.13 -32.35
N ARG A 133 -21.99 -6.58 -33.19
CA ARG A 133 -21.00 -7.34 -33.96
C ARG A 133 -19.96 -8.03 -33.06
N ILE A 134 -19.44 -7.33 -32.06
CA ILE A 134 -18.51 -7.87 -31.04
C ILE A 134 -19.21 -8.92 -30.16
N GLY A 135 -20.51 -8.72 -29.93
CA GLY A 135 -21.37 -9.60 -29.14
C GLY A 135 -21.27 -9.30 -27.64
N TYR A 136 -22.43 -9.23 -26.99
CA TYR A 136 -22.53 -8.96 -25.56
C TYR A 136 -22.02 -10.13 -24.69
N PRO A 137 -21.54 -9.88 -23.46
CA PRO A 137 -21.34 -8.56 -22.84
C PRO A 137 -20.20 -7.77 -23.49
N VAL A 138 -20.34 -6.44 -23.53
CA VAL A 138 -19.30 -5.51 -24.01
C VAL A 138 -18.96 -4.47 -22.94
N MET A 139 -17.73 -4.00 -22.97
CA MET A 139 -17.21 -2.92 -22.13
C MET A 139 -17.14 -1.63 -22.94
N ILE A 140 -17.76 -0.58 -22.42
CA ILE A 140 -17.71 0.78 -22.95
C ILE A 140 -16.65 1.53 -22.15
N LYS A 141 -15.66 2.11 -22.82
CA LYS A 141 -14.55 2.85 -22.20
C LYS A 141 -14.37 4.22 -22.85
N ALA A 142 -13.98 5.22 -22.08
CA ALA A 142 -13.55 6.49 -22.65
C ALA A 142 -12.23 6.34 -23.45
N VAL A 143 -12.09 7.06 -24.56
CA VAL A 143 -10.85 7.11 -25.36
C VAL A 143 -9.70 7.70 -24.53
N ARG A 144 -10.00 8.78 -23.81
CA ARG A 144 -9.07 9.45 -22.90
C ARG A 144 -9.33 9.04 -21.46
N GLY A 145 -8.26 8.81 -20.71
CA GLY A 145 -8.32 8.50 -19.28
C GLY A 145 -7.75 7.13 -18.90
N GLY A 146 -7.34 7.02 -17.64
CA GLY A 146 -6.81 5.81 -17.00
C GLY A 146 -7.52 5.52 -15.66
N GLY A 147 -7.26 4.34 -15.09
CA GLY A 147 -7.75 3.99 -13.75
C GLY A 147 -9.25 3.71 -13.61
N GLY A 148 -9.90 3.17 -14.65
CA GLY A 148 -11.29 2.67 -14.57
C GLY A 148 -12.40 3.73 -14.68
N LYS A 149 -12.06 5.03 -14.66
CA LYS A 149 -13.05 6.13 -14.76
C LYS A 149 -13.69 6.16 -16.15
N GLY A 150 -15.02 6.26 -16.19
CA GLY A 150 -15.81 6.26 -17.44
C GLY A 150 -15.95 4.88 -18.09
N MET A 151 -15.77 3.79 -17.33
CA MET A 151 -15.99 2.42 -17.81
C MET A 151 -17.38 1.90 -17.40
N ARG A 152 -18.09 1.28 -18.35
CA ARG A 152 -19.41 0.63 -18.11
C ARG A 152 -19.50 -0.70 -18.83
N ILE A 153 -20.21 -1.64 -18.23
CA ILE A 153 -20.48 -2.95 -18.83
C ILE A 153 -21.92 -2.94 -19.32
N ALA A 154 -22.12 -3.27 -20.59
CA ALA A 154 -23.42 -3.56 -21.15
C ALA A 154 -23.56 -5.08 -21.31
N HIS A 155 -24.47 -5.69 -20.56
CA HIS A 155 -24.70 -7.13 -20.63
C HIS A 155 -25.65 -7.53 -21.76
N SER A 156 -26.46 -6.60 -22.24
CA SER A 156 -27.44 -6.82 -23.29
C SER A 156 -27.61 -5.59 -24.17
N GLU A 157 -28.19 -5.78 -25.35
CA GLU A 157 -28.49 -4.68 -26.28
C GLU A 157 -29.46 -3.65 -25.66
N LYS A 158 -30.37 -4.09 -24.80
CA LYS A 158 -31.36 -3.22 -24.15
C LYS A 158 -30.72 -2.20 -23.20
N GLU A 159 -29.62 -2.59 -22.55
CA GLU A 159 -28.92 -1.76 -21.56
C GLU A 159 -27.84 -0.88 -22.21
N PHE A 160 -27.50 -1.10 -23.48
CA PHE A 160 -26.33 -0.49 -24.11
C PHE A 160 -26.38 1.04 -24.11
N LEU A 161 -27.52 1.64 -24.50
CA LEU A 161 -27.65 3.10 -24.60
C LEU A 161 -27.56 3.77 -23.22
N ASP A 162 -28.22 3.20 -22.20
CA ASP A 162 -28.18 3.71 -20.83
C ASP A 162 -26.74 3.70 -20.28
N GLN A 163 -26.00 2.62 -20.54
CA GLN A 163 -24.61 2.48 -20.14
C GLN A 163 -23.69 3.42 -20.91
N LEU A 164 -23.93 3.62 -22.22
CA LEU A 164 -23.18 4.55 -23.06
C LEU A 164 -23.34 6.00 -22.58
N GLU A 165 -24.57 6.43 -22.30
CA GLU A 165 -24.83 7.78 -21.77
C GLU A 165 -24.21 7.99 -20.39
N SER A 166 -24.24 6.95 -19.54
CA SER A 166 -23.59 6.97 -18.23
C SER A 166 -22.07 7.12 -18.37
N ALA A 167 -21.44 6.36 -19.28
CA ALA A 167 -20.01 6.42 -19.56
C ALA A 167 -19.60 7.79 -20.11
N ARG A 168 -20.33 8.33 -21.09
CA ARG A 168 -20.07 9.67 -21.67
C ARG A 168 -20.16 10.79 -20.65
N ARG A 169 -21.17 10.77 -19.76
CA ARG A 169 -21.31 11.79 -18.71
C ARG A 169 -20.10 11.79 -17.77
N GLU A 170 -19.62 10.62 -17.38
CA GLU A 170 -18.45 10.49 -16.51
C GLU A 170 -17.16 10.90 -17.21
N ALA A 171 -16.97 10.50 -18.47
CA ALA A 171 -15.81 10.88 -19.27
C ALA A 171 -15.77 12.38 -19.55
N LYS A 172 -16.89 12.99 -19.91
CA LYS A 172 -16.99 14.44 -20.13
C LYS A 172 -16.69 15.23 -18.86
N LYS A 173 -17.18 14.76 -17.70
CA LYS A 173 -16.88 15.36 -16.40
C LYS A 173 -15.40 15.22 -16.02
N SER A 174 -14.76 14.12 -16.37
CA SER A 174 -13.41 13.79 -15.91
C SER A 174 -12.30 14.27 -16.86
N PHE A 175 -12.56 14.26 -18.16
CA PHE A 175 -11.55 14.41 -19.22
C PHE A 175 -11.94 15.43 -20.30
N ASN A 176 -13.13 16.02 -20.20
CA ASN A 176 -13.70 16.92 -21.21
C ASN A 176 -13.69 16.31 -22.63
N ASP A 177 -13.89 14.99 -22.70
CA ASP A 177 -13.93 14.18 -23.91
C ASP A 177 -15.04 13.13 -23.76
N ASP A 178 -15.90 12.99 -24.76
CA ASP A 178 -17.01 12.03 -24.80
C ASP A 178 -16.83 10.94 -25.87
N ALA A 179 -15.64 10.85 -26.49
CA ALA A 179 -15.30 9.76 -27.39
C ALA A 179 -15.15 8.43 -26.63
N MET A 180 -15.77 7.38 -27.16
CA MET A 180 -15.89 6.05 -26.55
C MET A 180 -15.24 4.97 -27.41
N LEU A 181 -14.82 3.91 -26.73
CA LEU A 181 -14.31 2.65 -27.27
C LEU A 181 -15.26 1.53 -26.81
N ILE A 182 -15.58 0.62 -27.71
CA ILE A 182 -16.37 -0.58 -27.40
C ILE A 182 -15.44 -1.78 -27.50
N GLU A 183 -15.37 -2.59 -26.45
CA GLU A 183 -14.49 -3.76 -26.39
C GLU A 183 -15.25 -4.99 -25.89
N LYS A 184 -14.81 -6.17 -26.31
CA LYS A 184 -15.34 -7.42 -25.74
C LYS A 184 -15.08 -7.44 -24.23
N PHE A 185 -16.12 -7.72 -23.46
CA PHE A 185 -15.96 -7.91 -22.01
C PHE A 185 -15.39 -9.30 -21.75
N VAL A 186 -14.29 -9.36 -21.00
CA VAL A 186 -13.69 -10.61 -20.52
C VAL A 186 -14.21 -10.85 -19.11
N ASP A 187 -14.96 -11.93 -18.92
CA ASP A 187 -15.50 -12.28 -17.61
C ASP A 187 -14.41 -12.85 -16.69
N ASN A 188 -14.46 -12.50 -15.40
CA ASN A 188 -13.47 -12.82 -14.37
C ASN A 188 -12.00 -12.79 -14.85
N PRO A 189 -11.53 -11.64 -15.38
CA PRO A 189 -10.23 -11.58 -16.01
C PRO A 189 -9.12 -11.65 -14.98
N ARG A 190 -8.04 -12.36 -15.34
CA ARG A 190 -6.74 -12.28 -14.67
C ARG A 190 -5.93 -11.14 -15.28
N HIS A 191 -5.27 -10.37 -14.42
CA HIS A 191 -4.31 -9.36 -14.83
C HIS A 191 -2.92 -10.04 -14.83
N VAL A 192 -2.46 -10.40 -16.02
CA VAL A 192 -1.16 -11.06 -16.22
C VAL A 192 -0.26 -10.14 -17.02
N GLU A 193 0.97 -9.94 -16.57
CA GLU A 193 1.89 -9.02 -17.20
C GLU A 193 3.24 -9.68 -17.45
N VAL A 194 3.95 -9.26 -18.50
CA VAL A 194 5.25 -9.83 -18.88
C VAL A 194 6.33 -8.78 -18.71
N GLN A 195 7.38 -9.12 -17.96
CA GLN A 195 8.60 -8.32 -17.93
C GLN A 195 9.30 -8.44 -19.27
N VAL A 196 9.55 -7.31 -19.94
CA VAL A 196 10.41 -7.25 -21.12
C VAL A 196 11.64 -6.41 -20.85
N PHE A 197 12.70 -6.68 -21.60
CA PHE A 197 13.93 -5.91 -21.57
C PHE A 197 14.44 -5.72 -23.00
N GLY A 198 14.70 -4.47 -23.40
CA GLY A 198 15.26 -4.14 -24.71
C GLY A 198 16.60 -3.42 -24.60
N ASP A 199 17.43 -3.49 -25.64
CA ASP A 199 18.67 -2.72 -25.75
C ASP A 199 18.73 -1.80 -26.98
N GLN A 200 19.77 -0.96 -27.05
CA GLN A 200 19.99 -0.04 -28.16
C GLN A 200 20.44 -0.75 -29.46
N HIS A 201 20.63 -2.07 -29.42
CA HIS A 201 21.10 -2.90 -30.54
C HIS A 201 19.95 -3.67 -31.21
N GLY A 202 18.70 -3.40 -30.81
CA GLY A 202 17.50 -4.05 -31.36
C GLY A 202 17.21 -5.42 -30.76
N ASN A 203 17.93 -5.83 -29.71
CA ASN A 203 17.62 -7.05 -28.98
C ASN A 203 16.48 -6.79 -28.00
N ALA A 204 15.64 -7.81 -27.78
CA ALA A 204 14.63 -7.80 -26.74
C ALA A 204 14.37 -9.22 -26.24
N VAL A 205 14.23 -9.35 -24.92
CA VAL A 205 13.95 -10.61 -24.21
C VAL A 205 12.77 -10.42 -23.24
N TYR A 206 12.15 -11.51 -22.83
CA TYR A 206 11.17 -11.52 -21.73
C TYR A 206 11.71 -12.28 -20.51
N LEU A 207 11.34 -11.81 -19.31
CA LEU A 207 11.71 -12.39 -18.01
C LEU A 207 10.46 -12.93 -17.29
N PHE A 208 9.75 -13.80 -18.00
CA PHE A 208 8.49 -14.43 -17.57
C PHE A 208 7.38 -13.45 -17.18
N GLU A 209 6.26 -14.02 -16.76
CA GLU A 209 5.05 -13.31 -16.38
C GLU A 209 4.90 -13.16 -14.87
N ARG A 210 4.12 -12.15 -14.49
CA ARG A 210 3.60 -11.93 -13.15
C ARG A 210 2.09 -11.93 -13.19
N ASP A 211 1.46 -12.50 -12.17
CA ASP A 211 0.04 -12.35 -11.94
C ASP A 211 -0.20 -11.28 -10.88
N CYS A 212 -0.93 -10.24 -11.28
CA CYS A 212 -1.27 -9.07 -10.46
C CYS A 212 -2.79 -8.94 -10.30
N SER A 213 -3.52 -10.06 -10.43
CA SER A 213 -4.99 -10.07 -10.42
C SER A 213 -5.55 -9.59 -9.09
N VAL A 214 -4.86 -9.82 -7.98
CA VAL A 214 -5.32 -9.38 -6.66
C VAL A 214 -5.04 -7.89 -6.48
N GLN A 215 -6.06 -7.09 -6.80
CA GLN A 215 -6.02 -5.64 -6.75
C GLN A 215 -7.29 -5.06 -6.13
N ARG A 216 -7.16 -3.90 -5.49
CA ARG A 216 -8.28 -3.13 -4.92
C ARG A 216 -8.40 -1.83 -5.70
N ARG A 217 -9.54 -1.56 -6.34
CA ARG A 217 -9.77 -0.32 -7.12
C ARG A 217 -8.59 0.03 -8.05
N HIS A 218 -8.07 -0.97 -8.77
CA HIS A 218 -6.90 -0.88 -9.66
C HIS A 218 -5.53 -0.68 -8.98
N GLN A 219 -5.45 -0.77 -7.65
CA GLN A 219 -4.20 -0.80 -6.90
C GLN A 219 -3.80 -2.25 -6.63
N LYS A 220 -2.66 -2.70 -7.17
CA LYS A 220 -2.11 -4.04 -6.95
C LYS A 220 -1.75 -4.23 -5.47
N ILE A 221 -2.09 -5.39 -4.89
CA ILE A 221 -1.94 -5.69 -3.45
C ILE A 221 -0.93 -6.82 -3.21
N ILE A 222 -1.15 -7.96 -3.86
CA ILE A 222 -0.23 -9.10 -3.89
C ILE A 222 0.03 -9.47 -5.34
N GLU A 223 1.30 -9.58 -5.68
CA GLU A 223 1.81 -10.01 -6.97
C GLU A 223 2.55 -11.32 -6.83
N GLU A 224 2.48 -12.18 -7.85
CA GLU A 224 3.22 -13.44 -7.86
C GLU A 224 3.84 -13.75 -9.21
N ALA A 225 4.99 -14.45 -9.18
CA ALA A 225 5.69 -14.90 -10.36
C ALA A 225 6.25 -16.30 -10.14
N PRO A 226 6.09 -17.25 -11.08
CA PRO A 226 5.24 -17.16 -12.27
C PRO A 226 3.73 -17.12 -11.93
N GLY A 227 2.87 -16.85 -12.91
CA GLY A 227 1.42 -16.85 -12.71
C GLY A 227 0.86 -18.27 -12.48
N PRO A 228 -0.07 -18.47 -11.53
CA PRO A 228 -0.58 -19.80 -11.18
C PRO A 228 -1.37 -20.43 -12.34
N GLY A 229 -1.22 -21.74 -12.54
CA GLY A 229 -1.98 -22.49 -13.55
C GLY A 229 -1.61 -22.22 -15.02
N ILE A 230 -0.67 -21.31 -15.32
CA ILE A 230 -0.26 -21.01 -16.70
C ILE A 230 0.71 -22.10 -17.19
N SER A 231 0.33 -22.79 -18.28
CA SER A 231 1.15 -23.86 -18.88
C SER A 231 2.42 -23.29 -19.53
N PRO A 232 3.50 -24.08 -19.67
CA PRO A 232 4.73 -23.66 -20.34
C PRO A 232 4.50 -23.14 -21.78
N GLU A 233 3.54 -23.74 -22.50
CA GLU A 233 3.20 -23.32 -23.87
C GLU A 233 2.55 -21.93 -23.90
N VAL A 234 1.54 -21.70 -23.05
CA VAL A 234 0.87 -20.40 -22.93
C VAL A 234 1.88 -19.34 -22.49
N ARG A 235 2.73 -19.66 -21.51
CA ARG A 235 3.80 -18.78 -21.02
C ARG A 235 4.75 -18.36 -22.13
N ARG A 236 5.19 -19.30 -22.97
CA ARG A 236 6.04 -18.99 -24.14
C ARG A 236 5.31 -18.07 -25.12
N ARG A 237 4.06 -18.37 -25.46
CA ARG A 237 3.24 -17.53 -26.36
C ARG A 237 3.06 -16.11 -25.82
N LEU A 238 2.84 -15.97 -24.52
CA LEU A 238 2.71 -14.69 -23.83
C LEU A 238 4.03 -13.89 -23.90
N GLY A 239 5.16 -14.55 -23.58
CA GLY A 239 6.50 -13.97 -23.65
C GLY A 239 6.89 -13.52 -25.06
N GLU A 240 6.66 -14.36 -26.07
CA GLU A 240 6.92 -14.03 -27.48
C GLU A 240 6.05 -12.87 -27.97
N ALA A 241 4.79 -12.80 -27.55
CA ALA A 241 3.91 -11.67 -27.86
C ALA A 241 4.42 -10.38 -27.22
N ALA A 242 4.90 -10.43 -25.97
CA ALA A 242 5.49 -9.29 -25.29
C ALA A 242 6.80 -8.81 -25.94
N VAL A 243 7.66 -9.72 -26.41
CA VAL A 243 8.87 -9.35 -27.16
C VAL A 243 8.52 -8.72 -28.51
N LYS A 244 7.49 -9.22 -29.21
CA LYS A 244 6.99 -8.57 -30.43
C LYS A 244 6.51 -7.15 -30.15
N ALA A 245 5.75 -6.95 -29.07
CA ALA A 245 5.31 -5.63 -28.63
C ALA A 245 6.50 -4.68 -28.39
N ALA A 246 7.51 -5.12 -27.63
CA ALA A 246 8.71 -4.33 -27.37
C ALA A 246 9.48 -3.98 -28.65
N LYS A 247 9.65 -4.94 -29.57
CA LYS A 247 10.34 -4.71 -30.85
C LYS A 247 9.58 -3.75 -31.76
N ALA A 248 8.24 -3.78 -31.76
CA ALA A 248 7.41 -2.90 -32.59
C ALA A 248 7.62 -1.41 -32.32
N VAL A 249 8.06 -1.06 -31.11
CA VAL A 249 8.30 0.32 -30.67
C VAL A 249 9.79 0.64 -30.44
N ASN A 250 10.70 -0.26 -30.86
CA ASN A 250 12.13 -0.15 -30.61
C ASN A 250 12.46 0.13 -29.13
N TYR A 251 11.86 -0.66 -28.24
CA TYR A 251 11.92 -0.45 -26.81
C TYR A 251 13.34 -0.63 -26.25
N VAL A 252 13.71 0.18 -25.24
CA VAL A 252 15.01 0.13 -24.56
C VAL A 252 14.81 0.16 -23.04
N GLY A 253 15.62 -0.60 -22.31
CA GLY A 253 15.53 -0.72 -20.85
C GLY A 253 14.44 -1.71 -20.42
N ALA A 254 14.04 -1.61 -19.14
CA ALA A 254 12.99 -2.44 -18.56
C ALA A 254 11.61 -1.90 -18.89
N GLY A 255 10.71 -2.78 -19.31
CA GLY A 255 9.30 -2.46 -19.58
C GLY A 255 8.37 -3.58 -19.18
N THR A 256 7.07 -3.33 -19.15
CA THR A 256 6.09 -4.38 -18.86
C THR A 256 4.94 -4.30 -19.82
N VAL A 257 4.61 -5.43 -20.45
CA VAL A 257 3.45 -5.58 -21.33
C VAL A 257 2.34 -6.23 -20.51
N GLU A 258 1.26 -5.50 -20.27
CA GLU A 258 0.12 -5.97 -19.49
C GLU A 258 -0.92 -6.63 -20.40
N PHE A 259 -1.40 -7.80 -19.98
CA PHE A 259 -2.42 -8.59 -20.66
C PHE A 259 -3.61 -8.84 -19.73
N ILE A 260 -4.79 -8.89 -20.34
CA ILE A 260 -5.97 -9.48 -19.73
C ILE A 260 -6.04 -10.93 -20.20
N MET A 261 -6.13 -11.87 -19.26
CA MET A 261 -6.24 -13.31 -19.53
C MET A 261 -7.60 -13.84 -19.08
N ASP A 262 -8.27 -14.59 -19.94
CA ASP A 262 -9.54 -15.25 -19.64
C ASP A 262 -9.36 -16.62 -18.96
N SER A 263 -10.46 -17.26 -18.57
CA SER A 263 -10.45 -18.58 -17.92
C SER A 263 -9.91 -19.72 -18.79
N GLN A 264 -9.85 -19.54 -20.11
CA GLN A 264 -9.32 -20.48 -21.08
C GLN A 264 -7.85 -20.19 -21.42
N HIS A 265 -7.24 -19.21 -20.73
CA HIS A 265 -5.90 -18.70 -20.97
C HIS A 265 -5.69 -18.06 -22.35
N ASN A 266 -6.77 -17.60 -23.01
CA ASN A 266 -6.60 -16.62 -24.07
C ASN A 266 -6.24 -15.28 -23.43
N PHE A 267 -5.28 -14.60 -24.04
CA PHE A 267 -4.76 -13.34 -23.52
C PHE A 267 -4.84 -12.25 -24.58
N TYR A 268 -5.03 -11.03 -24.12
CA TYR A 268 -5.21 -9.86 -24.96
C TYR A 268 -4.44 -8.68 -24.38
N PHE A 269 -3.72 -7.98 -25.24
CA PHE A 269 -2.96 -6.78 -24.90
C PHE A 269 -3.89 -5.73 -24.28
N MET A 270 -3.49 -5.23 -23.12
CA MET A 270 -4.17 -4.15 -22.43
C MET A 270 -3.40 -2.85 -22.62
N GLU A 271 -2.15 -2.81 -22.16
CA GLU A 271 -1.26 -1.66 -22.29
C GLU A 271 0.21 -2.07 -22.11
N MET A 272 1.13 -1.14 -22.35
CA MET A 272 2.56 -1.32 -22.09
C MET A 272 3.04 -0.19 -21.20
N ASN A 273 3.47 -0.54 -19.98
CA ASN A 273 4.04 0.41 -19.04
C ASN A 273 5.50 0.67 -19.43
N THR A 274 5.82 1.94 -19.67
CA THR A 274 7.09 2.35 -20.28
C THR A 274 8.20 2.60 -19.25
N ARG A 275 8.27 1.72 -18.24
CA ARG A 275 9.10 1.87 -17.05
C ARG A 275 9.35 0.53 -16.36
N LEU A 276 10.26 0.55 -15.38
CA LEU A 276 10.38 -0.52 -14.39
C LEU A 276 9.09 -0.59 -13.56
N GLN A 277 8.50 -1.77 -13.40
CA GLN A 277 7.32 -1.95 -12.54
C GLN A 277 7.69 -1.98 -11.06
N VAL A 278 6.73 -1.65 -10.20
CA VAL A 278 6.94 -1.67 -8.75
C VAL A 278 7.29 -3.09 -8.31
N GLU A 279 6.56 -4.06 -8.82
CA GLU A 279 6.59 -5.51 -8.59
C GLU A 279 7.71 -6.25 -9.34
N HIS A 280 8.67 -5.55 -9.93
CA HIS A 280 9.82 -6.20 -10.57
C HIS A 280 10.62 -7.16 -9.67
N PRO A 281 10.68 -7.03 -8.32
CA PRO A 281 11.41 -7.98 -7.49
C PRO A 281 10.93 -9.42 -7.58
N VAL A 282 9.63 -9.70 -7.81
CA VAL A 282 9.20 -11.10 -7.96
C VAL A 282 9.82 -11.74 -9.20
N THR A 283 9.98 -10.97 -10.29
CA THR A 283 10.70 -11.39 -11.49
C THR A 283 12.19 -11.61 -11.21
N GLU A 284 12.84 -10.69 -10.48
CA GLU A 284 14.25 -10.84 -10.10
C GLU A 284 14.47 -12.10 -9.25
N MET A 285 13.57 -12.40 -8.31
CA MET A 285 13.69 -13.57 -7.42
C MET A 285 13.59 -14.90 -8.18
N ILE A 286 12.76 -15.00 -9.22
CA ILE A 286 12.61 -16.24 -10.01
C ILE A 286 13.64 -16.40 -11.13
N THR A 287 14.30 -15.31 -11.54
CA THR A 287 15.29 -15.32 -12.63
C THR A 287 16.73 -15.20 -12.14
N GLY A 288 16.94 -14.71 -10.91
CA GLY A 288 18.26 -14.39 -10.38
C GLY A 288 18.91 -13.15 -11.03
N THR A 289 18.12 -12.30 -11.68
CA THR A 289 18.60 -11.09 -12.36
C THR A 289 18.48 -9.84 -11.47
N ASP A 290 19.23 -8.79 -11.82
CA ASP A 290 19.07 -7.43 -11.28
C ASP A 290 18.69 -6.50 -12.45
N LEU A 291 17.41 -6.17 -12.55
CA LEU A 291 16.84 -5.40 -13.66
C LEU A 291 17.34 -3.97 -13.66
N VAL A 292 17.62 -3.40 -12.48
CA VAL A 292 18.21 -2.06 -12.36
C VAL A 292 19.66 -2.08 -12.84
N GLU A 293 20.41 -3.15 -12.57
CA GLU A 293 21.77 -3.34 -13.08
C GLU A 293 21.75 -3.42 -14.61
N TRP A 294 20.82 -4.19 -15.18
CA TRP A 294 20.65 -4.26 -16.63
C TRP A 294 20.27 -2.89 -17.22
N GLN A 295 19.43 -2.11 -16.55
CA GLN A 295 19.05 -0.76 -16.99
C GLN A 295 20.27 0.16 -17.08
N LEU A 296 21.15 0.12 -16.08
CA LEU A 296 22.39 0.89 -16.08
C LEU A 296 23.34 0.47 -17.21
N ARG A 297 23.52 -0.84 -17.42
CA ARG A 297 24.40 -1.39 -18.48
C ARG A 297 23.91 -1.04 -19.88
N VAL A 298 22.62 -1.25 -20.16
CA VAL A 298 22.03 -0.92 -21.45
C VAL A 298 22.00 0.59 -21.70
N ALA A 299 21.77 1.41 -20.66
CA ALA A 299 21.90 2.86 -20.77
C ALA A 299 23.33 3.30 -21.10
N ALA A 300 24.34 2.55 -20.64
CA ALA A 300 25.75 2.74 -21.00
C ALA A 300 26.12 2.21 -22.40
N GLY A 301 25.15 1.67 -23.16
CA GLY A 301 25.35 1.18 -24.53
C GLY A 301 25.73 -0.30 -24.63
N GLU A 302 25.75 -1.04 -23.51
CA GLU A 302 25.96 -2.49 -23.55
C GLU A 302 24.75 -3.22 -24.16
N LYS A 303 24.98 -4.45 -24.61
CA LYS A 303 23.91 -5.39 -25.01
C LYS A 303 23.24 -5.99 -23.79
N ILE A 304 22.04 -6.55 -23.97
CA ILE A 304 21.38 -7.34 -22.92
C ILE A 304 22.33 -8.46 -22.45
N PRO A 305 22.55 -8.65 -21.13
CA PRO A 305 23.55 -9.59 -20.63
C PRO A 305 23.28 -11.08 -20.92
N LEU A 306 22.02 -11.46 -21.12
CA LEU A 306 21.58 -12.84 -21.34
C LEU A 306 20.68 -12.93 -22.58
N LEU A 307 20.79 -14.05 -23.30
CA LEU A 307 19.86 -14.46 -24.35
C LEU A 307 18.58 -15.05 -23.77
N GLN A 308 17.53 -15.20 -24.60
CA GLN A 308 16.22 -15.66 -24.13
C GLN A 308 16.26 -17.06 -23.51
N GLU A 309 17.07 -17.95 -24.08
CA GLU A 309 17.30 -19.32 -23.64
C GLU A 309 18.12 -19.45 -22.35
N GLU A 310 18.87 -18.40 -21.98
CA GLU A 310 19.69 -18.37 -20.77
C GLU A 310 18.90 -17.89 -19.54
N ILE A 311 17.73 -17.28 -19.76
CA ILE A 311 16.84 -16.80 -18.69
C ILE A 311 16.01 -17.97 -18.17
N LEU A 312 16.43 -18.51 -17.02
CA LEU A 312 15.80 -19.68 -16.41
C LEU A 312 14.72 -19.28 -15.41
N LEU A 313 13.61 -20.03 -15.40
CA LEU A 313 12.55 -19.91 -14.40
C LEU A 313 12.87 -20.81 -13.20
N GLN A 314 13.05 -20.23 -12.02
CA GLN A 314 13.37 -20.96 -10.80
C GLN A 314 12.38 -20.64 -9.68
N GLY A 315 11.75 -21.67 -9.14
CA GLY A 315 10.85 -21.56 -7.99
C GLY A 315 9.64 -20.66 -8.23
N HIS A 316 9.16 -20.07 -7.13
CA HIS A 316 8.00 -19.19 -7.10
C HIS A 316 8.24 -18.04 -6.12
N ALA A 317 7.80 -16.85 -6.48
CA ALA A 317 7.90 -15.65 -5.66
C ALA A 317 6.55 -14.97 -5.45
N PHE A 318 6.39 -14.39 -4.27
CA PHE A 318 5.29 -13.49 -3.94
C PHE A 318 5.86 -12.14 -3.50
N GLU A 319 5.19 -11.05 -3.88
CA GLU A 319 5.38 -9.73 -3.31
C GLU A 319 4.06 -9.27 -2.67
N ALA A 320 4.14 -8.70 -1.47
CA ALA A 320 3.04 -8.02 -0.83
C ALA A 320 3.41 -6.57 -0.55
N ARG A 321 2.52 -5.64 -0.94
CA ARG A 321 2.69 -4.20 -0.67
C ARG A 321 2.18 -3.86 0.72
N ILE A 322 3.09 -3.44 1.59
CA ILE A 322 2.80 -3.00 2.94
C ILE A 322 2.44 -1.51 2.89
N TYR A 323 1.17 -1.18 3.11
CA TYR A 323 0.65 0.18 3.07
C TYR A 323 0.25 0.68 4.45
N ALA A 324 0.47 1.97 4.69
CA ALA A 324 -0.17 2.74 5.74
C ALA A 324 -1.63 3.03 5.34
N GLU A 325 -2.48 2.01 5.40
CA GLU A 325 -3.91 2.09 5.13
C GLU A 325 -4.69 1.39 6.25
N ASP A 326 -5.94 1.80 6.46
CA ASP A 326 -6.87 1.19 7.41
C ASP A 326 -7.92 0.34 6.66
N PRO A 327 -7.72 -0.98 6.50
CA PRO A 327 -8.62 -1.83 5.72
C PRO A 327 -10.05 -1.86 6.28
N ASP A 328 -10.21 -1.82 7.60
CA ASP A 328 -11.51 -1.81 8.29
C ASP A 328 -12.30 -0.54 7.99
N ASN A 329 -11.59 0.54 7.66
CA ASN A 329 -12.19 1.82 7.29
C ASN A 329 -11.99 2.13 5.80
N ASN A 330 -12.39 1.19 4.93
CA ASN A 330 -12.39 1.35 3.47
C ASN A 330 -11.01 1.69 2.90
N PHE A 331 -9.95 1.19 3.53
CA PHE A 331 -8.55 1.44 3.17
C PHE A 331 -8.20 2.93 3.11
N MET A 332 -8.73 3.71 4.07
CA MET A 332 -8.30 5.10 4.21
C MET A 332 -6.81 5.15 4.50
N PRO A 333 -6.03 5.98 3.77
CA PRO A 333 -4.60 6.02 3.96
C PRO A 333 -4.26 6.85 5.20
N GLY A 334 -3.26 6.37 5.93
CA GLY A 334 -2.73 6.99 7.14
C GLY A 334 -1.49 7.81 6.84
N ALA A 335 -1.36 8.92 7.56
CA ALA A 335 -0.15 9.74 7.58
C ALA A 335 0.23 10.03 9.03
N GLY A 336 1.54 10.05 9.32
CA GLY A 336 2.08 10.22 10.67
C GLY A 336 3.33 9.39 10.95
N PRO A 337 3.81 9.39 12.20
CA PRO A 337 5.10 8.80 12.55
C PRO A 337 5.04 7.27 12.67
N LEU A 338 6.11 6.61 12.25
CA LEU A 338 6.36 5.19 12.50
C LEU A 338 7.05 5.01 13.85
N LEU A 339 6.26 5.07 14.94
CA LEU A 339 6.75 5.03 16.32
C LEU A 339 7.50 3.73 16.65
N HIS A 340 7.07 2.62 16.08
CA HIS A 340 7.82 1.37 16.07
C HIS A 340 7.75 0.75 14.68
N LEU A 341 8.88 0.28 14.17
CA LEU A 341 8.95 -0.46 12.91
C LEU A 341 9.99 -1.57 13.05
N SER A 342 9.52 -2.80 13.02
CA SER A 342 10.34 -3.99 12.86
C SER A 342 9.84 -4.76 11.64
N THR A 343 10.77 -5.16 10.79
CA THR A 343 10.50 -6.00 9.62
C THR A 343 10.95 -7.44 9.90
N PRO A 344 10.46 -8.45 9.14
CA PRO A 344 11.12 -9.76 9.10
C PRO A 344 12.60 -9.62 8.73
N PRO A 345 13.47 -10.52 9.23
CA PRO A 345 14.88 -10.52 8.87
C PRO A 345 15.02 -10.82 7.38
N ALA A 346 15.80 -10.00 6.67
CA ALA A 346 16.13 -10.25 5.28
C ALA A 346 17.10 -11.43 5.18
N ASP A 347 16.85 -12.31 4.21
CA ASP A 347 17.70 -13.45 3.89
C ASP A 347 17.72 -13.67 2.36
N ARG A 348 18.36 -14.75 1.89
CA ARG A 348 18.42 -15.07 0.45
C ARG A 348 17.04 -15.20 -0.22
N PHE A 349 16.02 -15.55 0.55
CA PHE A 349 14.68 -15.89 0.10
C PHE A 349 13.62 -14.93 0.64
N THR A 350 13.97 -13.98 1.52
CA THR A 350 13.13 -12.91 2.06
C THR A 350 13.81 -11.58 1.79
N ARG A 351 13.21 -10.76 0.93
CA ARG A 351 13.72 -9.45 0.53
C ARG A 351 12.75 -8.35 0.94
N ILE A 352 13.28 -7.30 1.54
CA ILE A 352 12.53 -6.13 1.99
C ILE A 352 13.00 -4.90 1.22
N GLU A 353 12.09 -4.36 0.41
CA GLU A 353 12.28 -3.09 -0.28
C GLU A 353 11.50 -2.02 0.46
N THR A 354 12.19 -1.03 1.05
CA THR A 354 11.56 0.02 1.84
C THR A 354 12.26 1.36 1.63
N GLY A 355 11.49 2.43 1.77
CA GLY A 355 11.98 3.82 1.76
C GLY A 355 11.88 4.51 3.12
N VAL A 356 11.51 3.78 4.18
CA VAL A 356 11.30 4.33 5.54
C VAL A 356 12.05 3.52 6.59
N ARG A 357 12.28 4.13 7.75
CA ARG A 357 12.88 3.53 8.95
C ARG A 357 12.01 3.83 10.16
N GLN A 358 12.26 3.14 11.27
CA GLN A 358 11.64 3.49 12.55
C GLN A 358 11.94 4.96 12.88
N GLY A 359 10.90 5.70 13.27
CA GLY A 359 10.97 7.13 13.54
C GLY A 359 10.78 8.05 12.33
N ASP A 360 10.80 7.53 11.10
CA ASP A 360 10.41 8.31 9.92
C ASP A 360 8.89 8.58 9.93
N GLU A 361 8.45 9.58 9.17
CA GLU A 361 7.04 9.97 9.03
C GLU A 361 6.52 9.60 7.64
N VAL A 362 5.34 8.96 7.59
CA VAL A 362 4.60 8.77 6.34
C VAL A 362 3.84 10.07 6.06
N SER A 363 4.35 10.84 5.09
CA SER A 363 3.82 12.15 4.72
C SER A 363 2.54 12.07 3.89
N VAL A 364 1.61 13.00 4.11
CA VAL A 364 0.39 13.17 3.31
C VAL A 364 0.66 13.49 1.83
N HIS A 365 1.87 13.92 1.48
CA HIS A 365 2.22 14.37 0.14
C HIS A 365 2.55 13.22 -0.84
N TYR A 366 2.83 12.02 -0.32
CA TYR A 366 3.35 10.90 -1.10
C TYR A 366 2.49 9.64 -0.96
N ASP A 367 2.96 8.57 -1.61
CA ASP A 367 2.31 7.27 -1.60
C ASP A 367 2.38 6.60 -0.21
N PRO A 368 1.32 5.92 0.28
CA PRO A 368 1.30 5.31 1.61
C PRO A 368 2.11 4.02 1.75
N MET A 369 2.80 3.58 0.70
CA MET A 369 3.58 2.34 0.73
C MET A 369 4.80 2.47 1.66
N ILE A 370 4.80 1.66 2.71
CA ILE A 370 5.88 1.55 3.70
C ILE A 370 7.00 0.65 3.15
N ALA A 371 6.62 -0.51 2.61
CA ALA A 371 7.56 -1.50 2.14
C ALA A 371 6.93 -2.46 1.13
N LYS A 372 7.77 -3.20 0.43
CA LYS A 372 7.41 -4.38 -0.35
C LYS A 372 8.11 -5.58 0.27
N LEU A 373 7.31 -6.55 0.71
CA LEU A 373 7.79 -7.82 1.22
C LEU A 373 7.83 -8.81 0.06
N VAL A 374 9.01 -9.27 -0.31
CA VAL A 374 9.20 -10.22 -1.41
C VAL A 374 9.74 -11.52 -0.83
N VAL A 375 9.10 -12.64 -1.13
CA VAL A 375 9.57 -13.97 -0.70
C VAL A 375 9.71 -14.90 -1.89
N TRP A 376 10.59 -15.89 -1.78
CA TRP A 376 10.79 -16.94 -2.77
C TRP A 376 10.86 -18.32 -2.10
N ALA A 377 10.38 -19.34 -2.81
CA ALA A 377 10.63 -20.75 -2.47
C ALA A 377 10.63 -21.63 -3.73
N GLU A 378 10.88 -22.93 -3.56
CA GLU A 378 10.92 -23.91 -4.66
C GLU A 378 9.57 -24.10 -5.36
N ASP A 379 8.46 -23.88 -4.65
CA ASP A 379 7.10 -23.99 -5.17
C ASP A 379 6.17 -22.93 -4.56
N ARG A 380 5.00 -22.74 -5.20
CA ARG A 380 3.99 -21.76 -4.79
C ARG A 380 3.49 -21.98 -3.35
N PRO A 381 3.09 -23.19 -2.91
CA PRO A 381 2.68 -23.42 -1.52
C PRO A 381 3.76 -23.06 -0.48
N ALA A 382 5.03 -23.38 -0.75
CA ALA A 382 6.15 -23.04 0.12
C ALA A 382 6.39 -21.53 0.17
N ALA A 383 6.33 -20.85 -0.99
CA ALA A 383 6.47 -19.40 -1.06
C ALA A 383 5.33 -18.71 -0.31
N LEU A 384 4.10 -19.23 -0.42
CA LEU A 384 2.94 -18.71 0.30
C LEU A 384 3.04 -18.88 1.82
N ARG A 385 3.49 -20.06 2.30
CA ARG A 385 3.79 -20.28 3.72
C ARG A 385 4.84 -19.28 4.22
N LYS A 386 5.89 -19.05 3.43
CA LYS A 386 6.96 -18.09 3.76
C LYS A 386 6.47 -16.65 3.75
N LEU A 387 5.58 -16.27 2.82
CA LEU A 387 4.94 -14.95 2.78
C LEU A 387 4.18 -14.71 4.08
N ARG A 388 3.29 -15.65 4.44
CA ARG A 388 2.47 -15.58 5.66
C ARG A 388 3.34 -15.50 6.92
N TYR A 389 4.36 -16.34 7.01
CA TYR A 389 5.32 -16.31 8.11
C TYR A 389 6.06 -14.97 8.22
N SER A 390 6.44 -14.37 7.09
CA SER A 390 7.15 -13.09 7.06
C SER A 390 6.23 -11.90 7.37
N LEU A 391 4.97 -11.94 6.93
CA LEU A 391 3.95 -10.94 7.28
C LEU A 391 3.71 -10.87 8.79
N ARG A 392 3.63 -12.02 9.47
CA ARG A 392 3.47 -12.09 10.95
C ARG A 392 4.62 -11.48 11.74
N GLN A 393 5.80 -11.32 11.12
CA GLN A 393 6.96 -10.73 11.77
C GLN A 393 7.04 -9.21 11.61
N TYR A 394 6.18 -8.61 10.79
CA TYR A 394 6.07 -7.15 10.76
C TYR A 394 5.44 -6.65 12.06
N ASN A 395 6.09 -5.69 12.69
CA ASN A 395 5.57 -5.02 13.88
C ASN A 395 5.64 -3.52 13.63
N ILE A 396 4.47 -2.92 13.41
CA ILE A 396 4.34 -1.49 13.08
C ILE A 396 3.41 -0.85 14.10
N VAL A 397 3.86 0.25 14.72
CA VAL A 397 3.06 1.07 15.64
C VAL A 397 3.14 2.52 15.20
N GLY A 398 2.03 3.23 15.29
CA GLY A 398 1.88 4.65 14.94
C GLY A 398 0.84 4.86 13.85
N LEU A 399 0.74 3.95 12.89
CA LEU A 399 -0.23 3.99 11.79
C LEU A 399 -0.97 2.66 11.65
N SER A 400 -2.23 2.72 11.21
CA SER A 400 -2.93 1.55 10.70
C SER A 400 -2.22 1.03 9.45
N THR A 401 -2.20 -0.29 9.28
CA THR A 401 -1.57 -0.94 8.12
C THR A 401 -2.45 -2.03 7.55
N ASN A 402 -2.19 -2.42 6.30
CA ASN A 402 -2.90 -3.49 5.62
C ASN A 402 -2.38 -4.91 5.93
N ILE A 403 -1.48 -5.10 6.91
CA ILE A 403 -0.82 -6.39 7.17
C ILE A 403 -1.82 -7.49 7.54
N ASP A 404 -2.77 -7.22 8.43
CA ASP A 404 -3.77 -8.21 8.84
C ASP A 404 -4.68 -8.59 7.66
N PHE A 405 -5.02 -7.62 6.81
CA PHE A 405 -5.74 -7.87 5.55
C PHE A 405 -4.92 -8.77 4.61
N LEU A 406 -3.61 -8.53 4.45
CA LEU A 406 -2.73 -9.39 3.65
C LEU A 406 -2.63 -10.80 4.22
N LEU A 407 -2.66 -10.97 5.55
CA LEU A 407 -2.70 -12.28 6.21
C LEU A 407 -4.03 -13.02 5.96
N SER A 408 -5.16 -12.32 6.01
CA SER A 408 -6.47 -12.90 5.65
C SER A 408 -6.49 -13.31 4.18
N LEU A 409 -6.04 -12.42 3.28
CA LEU A 409 -6.05 -12.65 1.84
C LEU A 409 -5.16 -13.82 1.42
N SER A 410 -3.91 -13.81 1.89
CA SER A 410 -2.95 -14.89 1.58
C SER A 410 -3.33 -16.25 2.18
N GLY A 411 -4.25 -16.28 3.14
CA GLY A 411 -4.78 -17.51 3.75
C GLY A 411 -6.15 -17.92 3.22
N HIS A 412 -6.70 -17.19 2.26
CA HIS A 412 -8.00 -17.50 1.71
C HIS A 412 -7.92 -18.75 0.81
N PRO A 413 -8.83 -19.74 0.93
CA PRO A 413 -8.74 -20.99 0.19
C PRO A 413 -8.65 -20.84 -1.33
N GLN A 414 -9.36 -19.87 -1.92
CA GLN A 414 -9.29 -19.59 -3.37
C GLN A 414 -7.94 -18.99 -3.78
N PHE A 415 -7.30 -18.19 -2.90
CA PHE A 415 -5.96 -17.67 -3.15
C PHE A 415 -4.92 -18.79 -3.07
N GLU A 416 -5.02 -19.68 -2.07
CA GLU A 416 -4.17 -20.86 -1.93
C GLU A 416 -4.29 -21.80 -3.14
N ALA A 417 -5.49 -21.96 -3.70
CA ALA A 417 -5.74 -22.74 -4.91
C ALA A 417 -5.22 -22.09 -6.21
N GLY A 418 -4.91 -20.78 -6.18
CA GLY A 418 -4.52 -20.01 -7.38
C GLY A 418 -5.71 -19.56 -8.25
N ASN A 419 -6.93 -19.62 -7.71
CA ASN A 419 -8.16 -19.15 -8.36
C ASN A 419 -8.31 -17.64 -8.14
N VAL A 420 -7.44 -16.86 -8.75
CA VAL A 420 -7.40 -15.41 -8.62
C VAL A 420 -7.95 -14.73 -9.88
N HIS A 421 -8.57 -13.57 -9.70
CA HIS A 421 -9.08 -12.70 -10.76
C HIS A 421 -9.22 -11.27 -10.21
N THR A 422 -9.42 -10.30 -11.09
CA THR A 422 -9.46 -8.86 -10.75
C THR A 422 -10.60 -8.43 -9.81
N ASN A 423 -11.63 -9.28 -9.63
CA ASN A 423 -12.75 -9.06 -8.72
C ASN A 423 -12.64 -9.87 -7.41
N PHE A 424 -11.49 -10.49 -7.13
CA PHE A 424 -11.31 -11.38 -5.98
C PHE A 424 -11.66 -10.73 -4.64
N ILE A 425 -11.17 -9.50 -4.39
CA ILE A 425 -11.40 -8.81 -3.11
C ILE A 425 -12.89 -8.44 -2.93
N PRO A 426 -13.57 -7.80 -3.91
CA PRO A 426 -15.02 -7.58 -3.82
C PRO A 426 -15.84 -8.86 -3.65
N GLN A 427 -15.47 -9.95 -4.33
CA GLN A 427 -16.20 -11.22 -4.28
C GLN A 427 -16.10 -11.90 -2.91
N HIS A 428 -14.93 -11.83 -2.27
CA HIS A 428 -14.66 -12.48 -0.98
C HIS A 428 -14.61 -11.49 0.19
N HIS A 429 -15.26 -10.33 0.06
CA HIS A 429 -15.17 -9.24 1.04
C HIS A 429 -15.44 -9.71 2.47
N ASP A 430 -16.57 -10.37 2.73
CA ASP A 430 -16.96 -10.76 4.09
C ASP A 430 -16.00 -11.76 4.75
N GLU A 431 -15.31 -12.58 3.95
CA GLU A 431 -14.29 -13.51 4.41
C GLU A 431 -12.94 -12.82 4.69
N LEU A 432 -12.65 -11.74 3.96
CA LEU A 432 -11.41 -10.96 4.08
C LEU A 432 -11.46 -9.91 5.19
N PHE A 433 -12.65 -9.47 5.59
CA PHE A 433 -12.89 -8.50 6.67
C PHE A 433 -13.71 -9.12 7.81
N PRO A 434 -13.16 -10.14 8.52
CA PRO A 434 -13.88 -10.75 9.63
C PRO A 434 -14.09 -9.74 10.76
N THR A 435 -15.27 -9.78 11.39
CA THR A 435 -15.54 -8.98 12.60
C THR A 435 -14.51 -9.26 13.69
N LYS A 436 -13.93 -8.20 14.27
CA LYS A 436 -13.00 -8.28 15.39
C LYS A 436 -13.63 -9.06 16.54
N LYS A 437 -12.97 -10.15 16.93
CA LYS A 437 -13.34 -10.94 18.10
C LYS A 437 -12.72 -10.30 19.35
N ALA A 438 -13.36 -10.49 20.49
CA ALA A 438 -12.80 -10.09 21.77
C ALA A 438 -11.41 -10.72 21.96
N THR A 439 -10.49 -9.95 22.52
CA THR A 439 -9.13 -10.43 22.77
C THR A 439 -9.18 -11.62 23.75
N PRO A 440 -8.47 -12.74 23.47
CA PRO A 440 -8.40 -13.85 24.40
C PRO A 440 -7.92 -13.42 25.78
N HIS A 441 -8.50 -14.00 26.84
CA HIS A 441 -8.16 -13.62 28.22
C HIS A 441 -6.68 -13.88 28.54
N GLU A 442 -6.06 -14.87 27.90
CA GLU A 442 -4.63 -15.16 27.99
C GLU A 442 -3.78 -13.98 27.50
N VAL A 443 -4.19 -13.34 26.40
CA VAL A 443 -3.50 -12.17 25.83
C VAL A 443 -3.70 -10.94 26.73
N LEU A 444 -4.89 -10.75 27.29
CA LEU A 444 -5.15 -9.69 28.29
C LEU A 444 -4.28 -9.88 29.55
N CYS A 445 -4.12 -11.13 30.00
CA CYS A 445 -3.22 -11.48 31.09
C CYS A 445 -1.75 -11.19 30.76
N GLN A 446 -1.31 -11.45 29.53
CA GLN A 446 0.03 -11.08 29.07
C GLN A 446 0.23 -9.56 29.03
N ALA A 447 -0.77 -8.80 28.58
CA ALA A 447 -0.73 -7.34 28.60
C ALA A 447 -0.60 -6.81 30.04
N ALA A 448 -1.41 -7.34 30.98
CA ALA A 448 -1.31 -7.03 32.40
C ALA A 448 0.08 -7.40 32.98
N LEU A 449 0.64 -8.56 32.62
CA LEU A 449 1.98 -8.96 33.02
C LEU A 449 3.04 -7.99 32.50
N GLY A 450 2.95 -7.57 31.23
CA GLY A 450 3.85 -6.59 30.62
C GLY A 450 3.89 -5.27 31.39
N LEU A 451 2.72 -4.78 31.86
CA LEU A 451 2.65 -3.58 32.72
C LEU A 451 3.33 -3.80 34.07
N ILE A 452 3.02 -4.90 34.75
CA ILE A 452 3.58 -5.23 36.07
C ILE A 452 5.10 -5.32 35.99
N LEU A 453 5.62 -5.99 34.97
CA LEU A 453 7.06 -6.09 34.76
C LEU A 453 7.67 -4.73 34.40
N LYS A 454 6.97 -3.87 33.64
CA LYS A 454 7.45 -2.52 33.30
C LYS A 454 7.55 -1.66 34.56
N GLU A 455 6.55 -1.72 35.44
CA GLU A 455 6.59 -1.06 36.75
C GLU A 455 7.76 -1.58 37.61
N LYS A 456 7.98 -2.90 37.61
CA LYS A 456 9.11 -3.52 38.31
C LYS A 456 10.45 -3.01 37.77
N MET A 457 10.64 -2.97 36.45
CA MET A 457 11.84 -2.41 35.83
C MET A 457 12.08 -0.95 36.19
N LEU A 458 11.04 -0.11 36.19
CA LEU A 458 11.15 1.29 36.58
C LEU A 458 11.54 1.44 38.06
N THR A 459 10.98 0.59 38.93
CA THR A 459 11.29 0.58 40.36
C THR A 459 12.71 0.09 40.62
N ASP A 460 13.15 -0.96 39.91
CA ASP A 460 14.52 -1.46 39.99
C ASP A 460 15.52 -0.38 39.52
N ALA A 461 15.25 0.32 38.41
CA ALA A 461 16.06 1.44 37.94
C ALA A 461 16.11 2.61 38.94
N PHE A 462 14.98 2.95 39.57
CA PHE A 462 14.94 3.95 40.63
C PHE A 462 15.78 3.52 41.84
N ARG A 463 15.68 2.26 42.26
CA ARG A 463 16.47 1.71 43.37
C ARG A 463 17.97 1.77 43.08
N ASP A 464 18.39 1.48 41.86
CA ASP A 464 19.80 1.50 41.47
C ASP A 464 20.40 2.92 41.49
N GLN A 465 19.57 3.94 41.24
CA GLN A 465 19.93 5.37 41.30
C GLN A 465 19.79 5.98 42.70
N SER A 466 19.15 5.28 43.63
CA SER A 466 18.91 5.74 45.00
C SER A 466 20.14 5.51 45.89
N ASP A 467 20.39 6.44 46.81
CA ASP A 467 21.41 6.29 47.87
C ASP A 467 21.02 5.21 48.90
N ASP A 468 19.72 4.88 49.00
CA ASP A 468 19.19 3.77 49.80
C ASP A 468 18.72 2.62 48.90
N LYS A 469 19.66 1.78 48.48
CA LYS A 469 19.41 0.61 47.62
C LYS A 469 18.60 -0.50 48.31
N PHE A 470 18.49 -0.47 49.64
CA PHE A 470 17.77 -1.49 50.41
C PHE A 470 16.43 -0.97 50.94
N SER A 471 16.00 0.21 50.49
CA SER A 471 14.74 0.80 50.91
C SER A 471 13.57 -0.15 50.65
N PRO A 472 12.76 -0.49 51.66
CA PRO A 472 11.57 -1.34 51.47
C PRO A 472 10.51 -0.66 50.61
N PHE A 473 10.60 0.67 50.44
CA PHE A 473 9.72 1.47 49.59
C PHE A 473 10.13 1.46 48.11
N ALA A 474 11.33 0.96 47.79
CA ALA A 474 11.82 0.77 46.43
C ALA A 474 11.67 -0.71 45.98
N SER A 475 10.51 -1.31 46.27
CA SER A 475 10.19 -2.71 45.95
C SER A 475 8.80 -2.86 45.33
N SER A 476 8.72 -3.50 44.16
CA SER A 476 7.45 -3.81 43.46
C SER A 476 6.94 -5.23 43.73
N THR A 477 7.41 -5.89 44.79
CA THR A 477 7.05 -7.28 45.12
C THR A 477 5.61 -7.45 45.59
N GLY A 478 4.89 -6.35 45.85
CA GLY A 478 3.54 -6.39 46.40
C GLY A 478 3.51 -6.90 47.85
N ARG A 479 4.64 -6.94 48.57
CA ARG A 479 4.73 -7.55 49.90
C ARG A 479 3.72 -6.95 50.89
N ARG A 480 3.01 -7.82 51.60
CA ARG A 480 2.12 -7.53 52.73
C ARG A 480 2.40 -8.56 53.82
N ILE A 481 2.31 -8.16 55.10
CA ILE A 481 2.82 -8.97 56.22
C ILE A 481 1.96 -10.23 56.48
N ASN A 482 0.65 -10.21 56.18
CA ASN A 482 -0.28 -11.30 56.53
C ASN A 482 -1.28 -11.68 55.42
N ILE A 483 -1.23 -11.03 54.26
CA ILE A 483 -2.18 -11.25 53.17
C ILE A 483 -1.46 -11.34 51.83
N CYS A 484 -2.07 -12.04 50.87
CA CYS A 484 -1.67 -11.91 49.48
C CYS A 484 -2.15 -10.54 48.97
N TYR A 485 -1.26 -9.77 48.35
CA TYR A 485 -1.67 -8.50 47.77
C TYR A 485 -2.41 -8.76 46.47
N THR A 486 -3.65 -8.27 46.40
CA THR A 486 -4.45 -8.27 45.18
C THR A 486 -4.72 -6.83 44.76
N ARG A 487 -4.45 -6.51 43.49
CA ARG A 487 -4.77 -5.20 42.89
C ARG A 487 -5.63 -5.38 41.65
N LYS A 488 -6.42 -4.36 41.32
CA LYS A 488 -7.23 -4.32 40.12
C LYS A 488 -6.49 -3.52 39.04
N LEU A 489 -6.29 -4.12 37.87
CA LEU A 489 -5.82 -3.44 36.67
C LEU A 489 -6.98 -3.39 35.67
N SER A 490 -7.26 -2.21 35.13
CA SER A 490 -8.28 -2.04 34.09
C SER A 490 -7.58 -1.86 32.75
N LEU A 491 -8.00 -2.64 31.75
CA LEU A 491 -7.50 -2.63 30.38
C LEU A 491 -8.64 -2.22 29.43
N LEU A 492 -8.31 -1.64 28.28
CA LEU A 492 -9.25 -1.32 27.21
C LEU A 492 -9.01 -2.27 26.03
N ASP A 493 -10.00 -3.13 25.75
CA ASP A 493 -10.05 -3.99 24.57
C ASP A 493 -11.05 -3.39 23.56
N GLY A 494 -10.55 -2.57 22.65
CA GLY A 494 -11.39 -1.66 21.86
C GLY A 494 -12.13 -0.68 22.77
N GLU A 495 -13.47 -0.73 22.74
CA GLU A 495 -14.33 0.09 23.60
C GLU A 495 -14.64 -0.57 24.95
N ASN A 496 -14.27 -1.84 25.14
CA ASN A 496 -14.62 -2.60 26.34
C ASN A 496 -13.58 -2.42 27.44
N ILE A 497 -14.03 -2.06 28.65
CA ILE A 497 -13.19 -2.08 29.84
C ILE A 497 -13.15 -3.50 30.40
N VAL A 498 -11.96 -4.09 30.48
CA VAL A 498 -11.73 -5.39 31.09
C VAL A 498 -10.93 -5.23 32.37
N ASP A 499 -11.51 -5.70 33.48
CA ASP A 499 -10.89 -5.66 34.78
C ASP A 499 -10.16 -6.98 35.10
N VAL A 500 -8.89 -6.85 35.45
CA VAL A 500 -8.00 -7.95 35.82
C VAL A 500 -7.63 -7.82 37.31
N ALA A 501 -8.10 -8.74 38.15
CA ALA A 501 -7.66 -8.81 39.53
C ALA A 501 -6.36 -9.63 39.64
N VAL A 502 -5.26 -8.98 39.97
CA VAL A 502 -3.91 -9.53 40.01
C VAL A 502 -3.50 -9.77 41.45
N SER A 503 -3.32 -11.04 41.83
CA SER A 503 -2.78 -11.45 43.13
C SER A 503 -1.31 -11.85 43.02
N TYR A 504 -0.48 -11.37 43.93
CA TYR A 504 0.98 -11.53 43.92
C TYR A 504 1.40 -12.73 44.78
N ASN A 505 1.87 -13.80 44.15
CA ASN A 505 2.32 -14.99 44.88
C ASN A 505 3.75 -14.82 45.41
N GLN A 506 4.10 -15.59 46.43
CA GLN A 506 5.42 -15.51 47.09
C GLN A 506 6.57 -16.01 46.21
N ASP A 507 6.28 -16.88 45.24
CA ASP A 507 7.25 -17.43 44.29
C ASP A 507 7.56 -16.47 43.11
N GLY A 508 6.96 -15.27 43.11
CA GLY A 508 7.10 -14.29 42.03
C GLY A 508 6.15 -14.50 40.85
N SER A 509 5.30 -15.54 40.90
CA SER A 509 4.18 -15.70 39.97
C SER A 509 2.99 -14.82 40.35
N TYR A 510 2.03 -14.72 39.45
CA TYR A 510 0.81 -13.95 39.61
C TYR A 510 -0.40 -14.84 39.37
N LYS A 511 -1.45 -14.64 40.16
CA LYS A 511 -2.77 -15.20 39.90
C LYS A 511 -3.65 -14.08 39.35
N MET A 512 -4.06 -14.16 38.09
CA MET A 512 -4.92 -13.17 37.46
C MET A 512 -6.34 -13.70 37.29
N GLN A 513 -7.33 -12.91 37.68
CA GLN A 513 -8.74 -13.22 37.51
C GLN A 513 -9.37 -12.22 36.53
N ILE A 514 -10.03 -12.74 35.49
CA ILE A 514 -10.85 -11.98 34.56
C ILE A 514 -12.24 -12.62 34.57
N GLN A 515 -13.24 -11.87 35.04
CA GLN A 515 -14.59 -12.42 35.31
C GLN A 515 -14.49 -13.65 36.23
N ASP A 516 -15.05 -14.80 35.83
CA ASP A 516 -15.03 -16.05 36.60
C ASP A 516 -13.82 -16.95 36.28
N LYS A 517 -12.92 -16.52 35.39
CA LYS A 517 -11.76 -17.32 34.95
C LYS A 517 -10.50 -16.93 35.70
N MET A 518 -9.75 -17.95 36.12
CA MET A 518 -8.48 -17.81 36.84
C MET A 518 -7.32 -18.28 35.98
N PHE A 519 -6.24 -17.51 36.00
CA PHE A 519 -5.01 -17.78 35.25
C PHE A 519 -3.80 -17.71 36.20
N LEU A 520 -2.92 -18.71 36.12
CA LEU A 520 -1.62 -18.68 36.77
C LEU A 520 -0.59 -18.19 35.75
N ILE A 521 0.05 -17.06 36.04
CA ILE A 521 0.92 -16.35 35.12
C ILE A 521 2.29 -16.11 35.75
N SER A 522 3.34 -16.37 35.00
CA SER A 522 4.70 -15.97 35.34
C SER A 522 5.42 -15.52 34.08
N GLY A 523 6.53 -14.81 34.24
CA GLY A 523 7.31 -14.39 33.09
C GLY A 523 8.35 -13.34 33.39
N GLU A 524 9.05 -12.96 32.34
CA GLU A 524 10.16 -12.03 32.35
C GLU A 524 10.14 -11.17 31.08
N MET A 525 10.77 -10.01 31.14
CA MET A 525 11.04 -9.21 29.96
C MET A 525 12.47 -9.42 29.50
N LEU A 526 12.64 -9.64 28.21
CA LEU A 526 13.92 -9.86 27.56
C LEU A 526 14.15 -8.70 26.59
N LYS A 527 15.32 -8.08 26.66
CA LYS A 527 15.75 -7.10 25.66
C LYS A 527 16.65 -7.81 24.66
N GLU A 528 16.24 -7.80 23.39
CA GLU A 528 17.01 -8.34 22.28
C GLU A 528 17.15 -7.21 21.25
N ASP A 529 18.39 -6.79 20.99
CA ASP A 529 18.71 -5.59 20.22
C ASP A 529 17.93 -4.35 20.74
N ASP A 530 17.19 -3.69 19.84
CA ASP A 530 16.32 -2.55 20.16
C ASP A 530 14.87 -2.94 20.43
N SER A 531 14.57 -4.24 20.54
CA SER A 531 13.22 -4.76 20.80
C SER A 531 13.08 -5.33 22.21
N LEU A 532 11.90 -5.11 22.80
CA LEU A 532 11.52 -5.69 24.08
C LEU A 532 10.58 -6.86 23.83
N TYR A 533 10.85 -7.99 24.48
CA TYR A 533 10.05 -9.20 24.38
C TYR A 533 9.52 -9.59 25.76
N LEU A 534 8.27 -10.04 25.79
CA LEU A 534 7.65 -10.66 26.94
C LEU A 534 7.71 -12.18 26.77
N ARG A 535 8.47 -12.85 27.64
CA ARG A 535 8.40 -14.30 27.79
C ARG A 535 7.45 -14.60 28.94
N SER A 536 6.33 -15.24 28.64
CA SER A 536 5.28 -15.50 29.62
C SER A 536 4.87 -16.97 29.63
N SER A 537 4.53 -17.48 30.81
CA SER A 537 3.82 -18.74 31.00
C SER A 537 2.41 -18.43 31.47
N VAL A 538 1.40 -18.84 30.72
CA VAL A 538 -0.02 -18.72 31.09
C VAL A 538 -0.58 -20.12 31.25
N ASN A 539 -0.97 -20.50 32.48
CA ASN A 539 -1.42 -21.85 32.82
C ASN A 539 -0.44 -22.97 32.38
N GLY A 540 0.87 -22.69 32.41
CA GLY A 540 1.92 -23.62 32.01
C GLY A 540 2.36 -23.50 30.54
N THR A 541 1.55 -22.88 29.67
CA THR A 541 1.92 -22.65 28.26
C THR A 541 2.88 -21.48 28.14
N VAL A 542 4.10 -21.74 27.67
CA VAL A 542 5.13 -20.71 27.49
C VAL A 542 5.04 -20.11 26.08
N SER A 543 5.06 -18.78 25.99
CA SER A 543 5.11 -18.05 24.73
C SER A 543 6.04 -16.84 24.85
N LYS A 544 6.52 -16.39 23.68
CA LYS A 544 7.35 -15.18 23.53
C LYS A 544 6.63 -14.24 22.58
N SER A 545 6.33 -13.03 23.03
CA SER A 545 5.71 -11.97 22.22
C SER A 545 6.57 -10.73 22.25
N LYS A 546 6.59 -9.97 21.15
CA LYS A 546 7.22 -8.64 21.16
C LYS A 546 6.27 -7.68 21.88
N LEU A 547 6.82 -6.89 22.79
CA LEU A 547 6.10 -5.95 23.64
C LEU A 547 6.53 -4.52 23.32
N VAL A 548 5.58 -3.70 22.91
CA VAL A 548 5.78 -2.25 22.76
C VAL A 548 4.74 -1.55 23.62
N ILE A 549 5.18 -0.73 24.56
CA ILE A 549 4.28 0.06 25.43
C ILE A 549 4.55 1.53 25.16
N LEU A 550 3.65 2.16 24.41
CA LEU A 550 3.70 3.57 24.03
C LEU A 550 2.47 4.28 24.56
N ASP A 551 2.70 5.42 25.22
CA ASP A 551 1.67 6.18 25.93
C ASP A 551 0.81 5.28 26.84
N ASN A 552 -0.51 5.26 26.61
CA ASN A 552 -1.49 4.46 27.31
C ASN A 552 -1.92 3.24 26.47
N THR A 553 -1.04 2.68 25.64
CA THR A 553 -1.36 1.50 24.82
C THR A 553 -0.24 0.48 24.85
N ILE A 554 -0.64 -0.78 24.95
CA ILE A 554 0.21 -1.97 24.95
C ILE A 554 -0.01 -2.68 23.63
N TYR A 555 1.05 -2.87 22.89
CA TYR A 555 1.08 -3.65 21.66
C TYR A 555 1.82 -4.96 21.94
N LEU A 556 1.13 -6.07 21.71
CA LEU A 556 1.70 -7.40 21.76
C LEU A 556 1.69 -7.99 20.37
N PHE A 557 2.85 -8.43 19.88
CA PHE A 557 2.97 -9.09 18.60
C PHE A 557 3.32 -10.57 18.79
N PHE A 558 2.54 -11.43 18.16
CA PHE A 558 2.61 -12.88 18.20
C PHE A 558 2.80 -13.45 16.79
N PRO A 559 3.28 -14.69 16.65
CA PRO A 559 3.28 -15.37 15.37
C PRO A 559 1.89 -15.55 14.76
N GLU A 560 0.81 -15.47 15.53
CA GLU A 560 -0.58 -15.64 15.06
C GLU A 560 -1.28 -14.32 14.73
N GLY A 561 -0.70 -13.17 15.09
CA GLY A 561 -1.29 -11.85 14.89
C GLY A 561 -0.79 -10.82 15.91
N SER A 562 -1.51 -9.73 16.06
CA SER A 562 -1.20 -8.69 17.05
C SER A 562 -2.39 -8.37 17.94
N ALA A 563 -2.12 -7.80 19.10
CA ALA A 563 -3.14 -7.28 20.01
C ALA A 563 -2.75 -5.87 20.46
N GLN A 564 -3.71 -4.96 20.40
CA GLN A 564 -3.59 -3.58 20.86
C GLN A 564 -4.53 -3.38 22.05
N ILE A 565 -3.95 -3.20 23.24
CA ILE A 565 -4.69 -3.07 24.50
C ILE A 565 -4.44 -1.69 25.08
N GLY A 566 -5.48 -0.88 25.18
CA GLY A 566 -5.40 0.44 25.78
C GLY A 566 -5.39 0.39 27.31
N LEU A 567 -5.02 1.51 27.92
CA LEU A 567 -5.16 1.77 29.35
C LEU A 567 -6.19 2.89 29.52
N PRO A 568 -7.16 2.75 30.44
CA PRO A 568 -8.11 3.82 30.72
C PRO A 568 -7.37 5.06 31.23
N VAL A 569 -7.69 6.21 30.65
CA VAL A 569 -7.16 7.49 31.11
C VAL A 569 -7.65 7.73 32.54
N PRO A 570 -6.76 8.05 33.50
CA PRO A 570 -7.17 8.33 34.87
C PRO A 570 -8.22 9.46 34.93
N LYS A 571 -9.25 9.27 35.76
CA LYS A 571 -10.40 10.20 35.88
C LYS A 571 -10.01 11.66 36.17
N TYR A 572 -8.88 11.89 36.82
CA TYR A 572 -8.39 13.23 37.13
C TYR A 572 -7.77 13.95 35.91
N LEU A 573 -7.36 13.20 34.87
CA LEU A 573 -6.89 13.74 33.59
C LEU A 573 -8.04 13.95 32.60
N SER A 574 -9.07 13.09 32.63
CA SER A 574 -10.24 13.21 31.74
C SER A 574 -11.10 14.45 32.00
N ALA A 575 -11.02 15.04 33.20
CA ALA A 575 -11.75 16.27 33.57
C ALA A 575 -11.22 17.54 32.88
N VAL A 576 -10.04 17.46 32.23
CA VAL A 576 -9.41 18.58 31.53
C VAL A 576 -9.65 18.53 30.01
N SER A 577 -10.08 17.37 29.48
CA SER A 577 -10.20 17.07 28.05
C SER A 577 -11.63 16.82 27.55
N SER A 578 -12.66 17.03 28.38
CA SER A 578 -14.07 16.97 27.96
C SER A 578 -14.50 18.25 27.24
N GLY A 579 -13.92 18.51 26.07
CA GLY A 579 -14.40 19.47 25.11
C GLY A 579 -14.67 18.76 23.78
N ALA A 580 -15.93 18.78 23.35
CA ALA A 580 -16.45 18.33 22.06
C ALA A 580 -16.84 16.84 21.89
N GLU A 581 -18.06 16.50 22.33
CA GLU A 581 -18.94 15.72 21.44
C GLU A 581 -19.27 16.61 20.24
N GLN A 582 -18.45 16.51 19.19
CA GLN A 582 -18.61 17.30 17.97
C GLN A 582 -19.72 16.68 17.11
N GLY A 583 -20.94 17.21 17.20
CA GLY A 583 -22.04 16.90 16.28
C GLY A 583 -21.82 17.37 14.83
N GLY A 584 -20.56 17.52 14.41
CA GLY A 584 -20.07 18.08 13.15
C GLY A 584 -19.44 17.04 12.22
N ALA A 585 -19.21 17.41 10.96
CA ALA A 585 -18.38 16.61 10.07
C ALA A 585 -16.90 16.83 10.43
N VAL A 586 -16.18 15.76 10.73
CA VAL A 586 -14.74 15.77 11.08
C VAL A 586 -13.90 15.22 9.93
N ALA A 587 -12.63 15.58 9.90
CA ALA A 587 -11.67 15.07 8.92
C ALA A 587 -11.43 13.57 9.17
N PRO A 588 -11.77 12.68 8.24
CA PRO A 588 -11.57 11.24 8.42
C PRO A 588 -10.10 10.84 8.32
N MET A 589 -9.28 11.72 7.73
CA MET A 589 -7.87 11.55 7.46
C MET A 589 -7.15 12.90 7.48
N THR A 590 -5.84 12.89 7.71
CA THR A 590 -5.00 14.09 7.54
C THR A 590 -4.84 14.38 6.05
N GLY A 591 -5.10 15.59 5.60
CA GLY A 591 -5.04 15.97 4.18
C GLY A 591 -5.21 17.46 3.93
N THR A 592 -5.23 17.85 2.65
CA THR A 592 -5.48 19.24 2.21
C THR A 592 -6.91 19.38 1.72
N VAL A 593 -7.60 20.45 2.10
CA VAL A 593 -8.94 20.76 1.59
C VAL A 593 -8.80 21.29 0.16
N GLU A 594 -9.32 20.56 -0.82
CA GLU A 594 -9.26 20.95 -2.23
C GLU A 594 -10.42 21.87 -2.61
N LYS A 595 -11.64 21.52 -2.19
CA LYS A 595 -12.86 22.26 -2.52
C LYS A 595 -13.83 22.31 -1.36
N VAL A 596 -14.48 23.44 -1.16
CA VAL A 596 -15.55 23.60 -0.17
C VAL A 596 -16.86 23.87 -0.90
N PHE A 597 -17.88 23.03 -0.69
CA PHE A 597 -19.17 23.14 -1.39
C PHE A 597 -20.24 23.90 -0.59
N VAL A 598 -20.02 24.12 0.71
CA VAL A 598 -21.00 24.71 1.62
C VAL A 598 -20.43 25.92 2.35
N LYS A 599 -21.31 26.81 2.79
CA LYS A 599 -20.99 27.96 3.65
C LYS A 599 -21.89 27.98 4.88
N ALA A 600 -21.51 28.78 5.88
CA ALA A 600 -22.36 29.03 7.03
C ALA A 600 -23.74 29.55 6.59
N GLY A 601 -24.81 28.96 7.13
CA GLY A 601 -26.21 29.23 6.80
C GLY A 601 -26.82 28.28 5.77
N ASP A 602 -26.03 27.45 5.08
CA ASP A 602 -26.58 26.51 4.09
C ASP A 602 -27.32 25.36 4.78
N LYS A 603 -28.46 24.95 4.19
CA LYS A 603 -29.19 23.74 4.57
C LYS A 603 -28.69 22.56 3.77
N VAL A 604 -28.29 21.50 4.45
CA VAL A 604 -27.81 20.26 3.83
C VAL A 604 -28.65 19.08 4.30
N GLN A 605 -28.84 18.10 3.43
CA GLN A 605 -29.44 16.80 3.71
C GLN A 605 -28.35 15.77 4.04
N ILE A 606 -28.74 14.66 4.67
CA ILE A 606 -27.83 13.53 4.91
C ILE A 606 -27.23 13.07 3.58
N GLY A 607 -25.91 12.95 3.52
CA GLY A 607 -25.20 12.50 2.33
C GLY A 607 -24.83 13.61 1.34
N ASP A 608 -25.28 14.85 1.54
CA ASP A 608 -24.87 15.98 0.68
C ASP A 608 -23.36 16.23 0.80
N PRO A 609 -22.67 16.52 -0.32
CA PRO A 609 -21.24 16.79 -0.31
C PRO A 609 -20.96 18.14 0.38
N LEU A 610 -20.10 18.13 1.40
CA LEU A 610 -19.69 19.32 2.15
C LEU A 610 -18.39 19.91 1.61
N MET A 611 -17.37 19.06 1.42
CA MET A 611 -16.06 19.46 0.89
C MET A 611 -15.32 18.25 0.31
N VAL A 612 -14.29 18.51 -0.49
CA VAL A 612 -13.34 17.49 -0.97
C VAL A 612 -12.01 17.70 -0.27
N MET A 613 -11.47 16.62 0.30
CA MET A 613 -10.10 16.56 0.80
C MET A 613 -9.24 15.72 -0.13
N ILE A 614 -7.98 16.11 -0.29
CA ILE A 614 -6.96 15.33 -0.97
C ILE A 614 -5.89 14.95 0.05
N ALA A 615 -5.57 13.67 0.13
CA ALA A 615 -4.31 13.22 0.69
C ALA A 615 -3.77 12.06 -0.13
N MET A 616 -2.44 11.98 -0.26
CA MET A 616 -1.76 10.83 -0.88
C MET A 616 -2.32 10.52 -2.28
N LYS A 617 -2.58 11.57 -3.07
CA LYS A 617 -3.18 11.55 -4.42
C LYS A 617 -4.60 10.96 -4.50
N MET A 618 -5.28 10.76 -3.38
CA MET A 618 -6.67 10.33 -3.32
C MET A 618 -7.58 11.48 -2.92
N GLU A 619 -8.61 11.72 -3.73
CA GLU A 619 -9.71 12.63 -3.40
C GLU A 619 -10.76 11.88 -2.55
N HIS A 620 -11.20 12.51 -1.46
CA HIS A 620 -12.27 12.03 -0.62
C HIS A 620 -13.32 13.12 -0.40
N THR A 621 -14.56 12.85 -0.80
CA THR A 621 -15.68 13.76 -0.58
C THR A 621 -16.26 13.54 0.80
N ILE A 622 -16.14 14.55 1.66
CA ILE A 622 -16.79 14.61 2.97
C ILE A 622 -18.27 14.89 2.75
N ARG A 623 -19.12 14.02 3.30
CA ARG A 623 -20.57 14.13 3.19
C ARG A 623 -21.20 14.47 4.53
N ALA A 624 -22.35 15.12 4.48
CA ALA A 624 -23.10 15.51 5.67
C ALA A 624 -23.53 14.27 6.47
N PRO A 625 -23.11 14.13 7.74
CA PRO A 625 -23.49 12.98 8.58
C PRO A 625 -24.95 13.07 9.05
N LYS A 626 -25.52 14.28 9.09
CA LYS A 626 -26.91 14.57 9.45
C LYS A 626 -27.45 15.70 8.58
N ALA A 627 -28.78 15.78 8.45
CA ALA A 627 -29.43 16.95 7.88
C ALA A 627 -29.37 18.11 8.89
N GLY A 628 -29.23 19.34 8.40
CA GLY A 628 -29.20 20.51 9.27
C GLY A 628 -28.69 21.77 8.59
N VAL A 629 -28.54 22.83 9.37
CA VAL A 629 -27.94 24.10 8.90
C VAL A 629 -26.47 24.15 9.31
N ILE A 630 -25.60 24.49 8.36
CA ILE A 630 -24.18 24.68 8.63
C ILE A 630 -23.99 25.93 9.50
N LYS A 631 -23.44 25.76 10.70
CA LYS A 631 -23.08 26.86 11.60
C LYS A 631 -21.77 27.51 11.14
N LYS A 632 -20.76 26.69 10.85
CA LYS A 632 -19.42 27.15 10.53
C LYS A 632 -18.65 26.13 9.71
N VAL A 633 -17.84 26.61 8.76
CA VAL A 633 -16.82 25.82 8.06
C VAL A 633 -15.46 26.28 8.58
N ASN A 634 -14.67 25.35 9.10
CA ASN A 634 -13.43 25.66 9.84
C ASN A 634 -12.17 25.72 8.95
N PHE A 635 -12.25 25.23 7.71
CA PHE A 635 -11.13 25.17 6.78
C PHE A 635 -11.50 25.78 5.43
N GLN A 636 -10.55 26.51 4.85
CA GLN A 636 -10.66 27.07 3.49
C GLN A 636 -9.96 26.16 2.47
N GLU A 637 -10.25 26.35 1.19
CA GLU A 637 -9.53 25.68 0.11
C GLU A 637 -8.01 25.95 0.21
N GLY A 638 -7.21 24.90 0.05
CA GLY A 638 -5.75 24.90 0.24
C GLY A 638 -5.28 24.69 1.69
N ALA A 639 -6.16 24.70 2.69
CA ALA A 639 -5.76 24.50 4.09
C ALA A 639 -5.51 23.02 4.42
N GLN A 640 -4.52 22.74 5.28
CA GLN A 640 -4.29 21.41 5.83
C GLN A 640 -5.17 21.15 7.06
N ALA A 641 -5.81 19.99 7.10
CA ALA A 641 -6.59 19.51 8.23
C ALA A 641 -6.04 18.16 8.71
N ASN A 642 -5.83 18.03 10.03
CA ASN A 642 -5.42 16.79 10.66
C ASN A 642 -6.60 15.83 10.82
N ARG A 643 -6.32 14.52 10.89
CA ARG A 643 -7.33 13.51 11.24
C ARG A 643 -8.08 13.93 12.52
N HIS A 644 -9.40 13.77 12.50
CA HIS A 644 -10.36 14.17 13.53
C HIS A 644 -10.53 15.69 13.75
N ALA A 645 -9.93 16.55 12.93
CA ALA A 645 -10.19 17.98 13.01
C ALA A 645 -11.67 18.30 12.63
N PRO A 646 -12.37 19.17 13.36
CA PRO A 646 -13.73 19.60 13.00
C PRO A 646 -13.71 20.38 11.69
N LEU A 647 -14.25 19.82 10.62
CA LEU A 647 -14.31 20.48 9.32
C LEU A 647 -15.52 21.42 9.25
N VAL A 648 -16.68 20.92 9.64
CA VAL A 648 -17.95 21.63 9.56
C VAL A 648 -18.75 21.40 10.84
N GLU A 649 -19.21 22.49 11.45
CA GLU A 649 -20.10 22.48 12.61
C GLU A 649 -21.54 22.73 12.16
N PHE A 650 -22.49 21.99 12.71
CA PHE A 650 -23.92 22.22 12.52
C PHE A 650 -24.45 23.13 13.63
N VAL A 651 -25.58 23.80 13.37
CA VAL A 651 -26.33 24.47 14.43
C VAL A 651 -26.97 23.39 15.31
N ASP A 652 -26.76 23.47 16.63
CA ASP A 652 -27.40 22.57 17.58
C ASP A 652 -28.90 22.86 17.65
N GLU A 653 -29.76 21.84 17.48
CA GLU A 653 -31.22 21.99 17.58
C GLU A 653 -31.71 22.12 19.05
N GLU A 654 -30.82 22.10 20.04
CA GLU A 654 -31.16 22.32 21.45
C GLU A 654 -30.95 23.78 21.88
N ALA A 655 -31.78 24.70 21.36
CA ALA A 655 -31.87 26.05 21.94
C ALA A 655 -33.21 26.78 21.71
N GLU A 656 -34.28 26.12 21.27
CA GLU A 656 -35.62 26.72 21.18
C GLU A 656 -36.70 25.84 21.84
N SER A 657 -36.57 25.59 23.14
CA SER A 657 -37.73 25.52 24.02
C SER A 657 -37.35 25.88 25.46
N LYS A 658 -37.59 27.13 25.82
CA LYS A 658 -37.81 27.56 27.21
C LYS A 658 -39.01 28.47 27.25
#